data_AF-A0A553DMP5-F1
#
_entry.id   AF-A0A553DMP5-F1
#
_cell.length_a   1.000
_cell.length_b   1.000
_cell.length_c   1.000
_cell.angle_alpha   90.00
_cell.angle_beta   90.00
_cell.angle_gamma   90.00
#
_symmetry.space_group_name_H-M   'P 1'
#
loop_
_entity.id
_entity.type
_entity.pdbx_description
1 polymer ?
#
loop_
_entity_poly.entity_id
_entity_poly.type
_entity_poly.pdbx_seq_one_letter_code
_entity_poly.pdbx_strand_id
1 'polypeptide(L)'
;MKHITTFSFLLVLFAHTIIAQKTFSNLEAGKNSLNYKGNPTSATDRKYLAFSDKGAWFGFGFLEPSEVQGGFSGPYLLTEQNGVWLSSSFLSLHLNDKNKQELVNWKTALVTQNSYNSHLEQQFKNEKIEVKQLLVFSSGHSAIQKTSITNRSKEIITLYPSFDSKLFLDNLKLSNESQMLKIVSTKSKAIGYTQFLNTKATIEITKNGYNAQIEKLTLKPNETKEIIVSQTFIFPEYSWQKEGQNLAKVNFNTVLNTVQKEKENQLTQLIAHKKGIYKDPIYSNLIAKLVLTLQNNSRIAAEGLKHEGIFPSYNYEWFNGFWAWDSWKHAAAVVNYNPELAKNQIRALFDRQKPNGFIPDCIYRDTLIEPNNYRNTKSPLAAWAVWKIYEKTKDDNFLKEFYPKLKSYHNWWYKDRDHDQDALCEFGSTDGTLVAGKWESGMDNAVRFDNSKILKNGEKAFSIDQESVDLNSYLYAEKGYLNQMAQVLKLDQESKKWQDEAFALKTKIQNQFWDASTGWFYDTSMDGKSFVKEMGCEGYLPLWAEVATPQQAKAIKENMLNPATFNTFIPLPTLAANHPKFKPEGGYWRGPIWLDQSYFAINGLEKYGYTNEANQLAHKLIHNAEGVLEKGEAIRENYQPLSGKGLESYNFSWSAAHYLMLLLEE
;
A
#
# COMPACT_ATOMS: atom_id res chain seq x y z
N MET A 1 -60.44 29.86 51.97
CA MET A 1 -59.27 29.94 51.07
C MET A 1 -58.52 28.62 51.11
N LYS A 2 -58.60 27.88 50.00
CA LYS A 2 -57.71 26.83 49.48
C LYS A 2 -56.98 25.88 50.45
N HIS A 3 -57.55 24.68 50.59
CA HIS A 3 -56.79 23.44 50.77
C HIS A 3 -56.08 23.10 49.44
N ILE A 4 -54.76 22.93 49.47
CA ILE A 4 -53.99 22.32 48.38
C ILE A 4 -53.20 21.17 49.00
N THR A 5 -53.66 19.95 48.71
CA THR A 5 -53.03 18.69 49.06
C THR A 5 -52.07 18.33 47.92
N THR A 6 -50.77 18.35 48.19
CA THR A 6 -49.74 18.05 47.19
C THR A 6 -49.61 16.53 47.02
N PHE A 7 -50.07 16.00 45.88
CA PHE A 7 -49.80 14.64 45.45
C PHE A 7 -48.33 14.51 45.00
N SER A 8 -47.56 13.65 45.66
CA SER A 8 -46.24 13.24 45.19
C SER A 8 -46.40 12.05 44.23
N PHE A 9 -46.20 12.29 42.94
CA PHE A 9 -46.10 11.23 41.93
C PHE A 9 -44.71 10.58 42.02
N LEU A 10 -44.67 9.29 42.37
CA LEU A 10 -43.48 8.47 42.29
C LEU A 10 -43.24 8.13 40.81
N LEU A 11 -42.32 8.82 40.14
CA LEU A 11 -41.88 8.48 38.79
C LEU A 11 -40.82 7.37 38.90
N VAL A 12 -41.21 6.13 38.65
CA VAL A 12 -40.27 5.01 38.48
C VAL A 12 -39.56 5.19 37.15
N LEU A 13 -38.38 5.81 37.18
CA LEU A 13 -37.46 5.86 36.05
C LEU A 13 -36.87 4.46 35.84
N PHE A 14 -37.37 3.75 34.83
CA PHE A 14 -36.68 2.62 34.23
C PHE A 14 -35.33 3.12 33.69
N ALA A 15 -34.25 2.83 34.42
CA ALA A 15 -32.90 2.98 33.91
C ALA A 15 -32.71 1.98 32.75
N HIS A 16 -33.01 2.41 31.53
CA HIS A 16 -32.41 1.81 30.35
C HIS A 16 -30.92 2.13 30.41
N THR A 17 -30.13 1.16 30.83
CA THR A 17 -28.70 1.15 30.59
C THR A 17 -28.47 1.12 29.09
N ILE A 18 -28.40 2.30 28.48
CA ILE A 18 -27.74 2.49 27.20
C ILE A 18 -26.27 2.18 27.46
N ILE A 19 -25.90 0.91 27.28
CA ILE A 19 -24.51 0.57 27.00
C ILE A 19 -24.22 1.34 25.73
N ALA A 20 -23.41 2.40 25.83
CA ALA A 20 -22.90 3.11 24.66
C ALA A 20 -22.22 2.06 23.78
N GLN A 21 -22.93 1.63 22.74
CA GLN A 21 -22.39 0.77 21.70
C GLN A 21 -21.22 1.58 21.15
N LYS A 22 -19.98 1.11 21.36
CA LYS A 22 -18.80 1.79 20.83
C LYS A 22 -18.96 1.81 19.32
N THR A 23 -19.40 2.94 18.76
CA THR A 23 -19.60 3.09 17.33
C THR A 23 -18.27 3.43 16.70
N PHE A 24 -17.65 2.46 16.03
CA PHE A 24 -16.50 2.69 15.16
C PHE A 24 -16.99 3.34 13.85
N SER A 25 -17.32 4.62 13.91
CA SER A 25 -18.03 5.32 12.84
C SER A 25 -17.21 5.44 11.55
N ASN A 26 -15.90 5.66 11.66
CA ASN A 26 -15.04 5.79 10.48
C ASN A 26 -14.83 4.44 9.80
N LEU A 27 -14.70 3.37 10.59
CA LEU A 27 -14.70 2.00 10.06
C LEU A 27 -16.01 1.67 9.34
N GLU A 28 -17.15 2.02 9.91
CA GLU A 28 -18.45 1.78 9.26
C GLU A 28 -18.61 2.60 7.97
N ALA A 29 -18.15 3.85 7.96
CA ALA A 29 -18.14 4.68 6.77
C ALA A 29 -17.22 4.10 5.67
N GLY A 30 -16.05 3.57 6.06
CA GLY A 30 -15.08 2.91 5.18
C GLY A 30 -15.41 1.46 4.78
N LYS A 31 -16.55 0.92 5.23
CA LYS A 31 -16.99 -0.44 4.89
C LYS A 31 -17.10 -0.62 3.38
N ASN A 32 -16.61 -1.76 2.87
CA ASN A 32 -16.61 -2.16 1.47
C ASN A 32 -15.86 -1.18 0.55
N SER A 33 -14.86 -0.47 1.07
CA SER A 33 -14.01 0.42 0.25
C SER A 33 -13.27 -0.32 -0.87
N LEU A 34 -12.92 -1.60 -0.69
CA LEU A 34 -12.36 -2.48 -1.71
C LEU A 34 -13.19 -3.78 -1.82
N ASN A 35 -13.30 -4.30 -3.04
CA ASN A 35 -14.00 -5.56 -3.31
C ASN A 35 -13.05 -6.76 -3.15
N TYR A 36 -13.36 -7.65 -2.21
CA TYR A 36 -12.62 -8.90 -1.99
C TYR A 36 -13.41 -10.15 -2.42
N LYS A 37 -14.51 -9.98 -3.16
CA LYS A 37 -15.28 -11.11 -3.68
C LYS A 37 -14.57 -11.70 -4.89
N GLY A 38 -14.50 -13.03 -4.94
CA GLY A 38 -13.84 -13.74 -6.01
C GLY A 38 -13.85 -15.25 -5.84
N ASN A 39 -13.86 -15.96 -6.97
CA ASN A 39 -13.83 -17.42 -7.03
C ASN A 39 -12.53 -17.87 -7.70
N PRO A 40 -11.37 -17.82 -7.00
CA PRO A 40 -10.14 -18.29 -7.60
C PRO A 40 -10.31 -19.75 -8.01
N THR A 41 -10.07 -20.04 -9.29
CA THR A 41 -10.22 -21.40 -9.86
C THR A 41 -8.89 -22.12 -10.04
N SER A 42 -7.78 -21.40 -9.85
CA SER A 42 -6.42 -21.92 -9.87
C SER A 42 -5.51 -21.15 -8.92
N ALA A 43 -4.33 -21.69 -8.65
CA ALA A 43 -3.33 -21.06 -7.79
C ALA A 43 -2.87 -19.68 -8.30
N THR A 44 -2.81 -19.50 -9.62
CA THR A 44 -2.27 -18.29 -10.27
C THR A 44 -3.34 -17.27 -10.65
N ASP A 45 -4.58 -17.42 -10.19
CA ASP A 45 -5.62 -16.44 -10.46
C ASP A 45 -5.29 -15.09 -9.79
N ARG A 46 -5.32 -14.01 -10.56
CA ARG A 46 -4.97 -12.64 -10.14
C ARG A 46 -6.14 -11.67 -10.26
N LYS A 47 -7.32 -12.13 -10.69
CA LYS A 47 -8.49 -11.26 -10.89
C LYS A 47 -9.03 -10.68 -9.59
N TYR A 48 -8.75 -11.35 -8.46
CA TYR A 48 -9.38 -11.09 -7.18
C TYR A 48 -8.38 -10.56 -6.18
N LEU A 49 -8.86 -9.62 -5.35
CA LEU A 49 -8.09 -9.05 -4.27
C LEU A 49 -8.15 -9.93 -3.02
N ALA A 50 -7.09 -9.86 -2.21
CA ALA A 50 -7.02 -10.48 -0.90
C ALA A 50 -6.86 -9.41 0.19
N PHE A 51 -7.67 -9.52 1.24
CA PHE A 51 -7.55 -8.75 2.46
C PHE A 51 -6.39 -9.27 3.30
N SER A 52 -5.48 -8.38 3.66
CA SER A 52 -4.34 -8.68 4.52
C SER A 52 -4.15 -7.54 5.53
N ASP A 53 -3.67 -7.86 6.73
CA ASP A 53 -3.36 -6.87 7.76
C ASP A 53 -2.13 -7.32 8.55
N LYS A 54 -1.60 -6.44 9.40
CA LYS A 54 -0.47 -6.71 10.31
C LYS A 54 0.84 -7.10 9.61
N GLY A 55 0.97 -6.76 8.33
CA GLY A 55 2.16 -7.14 7.58
C GLY A 55 2.15 -8.59 7.08
N ALA A 56 1.02 -9.30 7.16
CA ALA A 56 1.01 -10.72 6.88
C ALA A 56 1.39 -11.05 5.43
N TRP A 57 2.14 -12.15 5.26
CA TRP A 57 2.50 -12.69 3.94
C TRP A 57 1.41 -13.59 3.35
N PHE A 58 0.15 -13.36 3.74
CA PHE A 58 -1.02 -14.05 3.21
C PHE A 58 -2.28 -13.20 3.40
N GLY A 59 -3.35 -13.55 2.69
CA GLY A 59 -4.63 -12.84 2.74
C GLY A 59 -5.83 -13.72 2.42
N PHE A 60 -7.02 -13.15 2.57
CA PHE A 60 -8.30 -13.84 2.38
C PHE A 60 -9.29 -13.00 1.58
N GLY A 61 -10.25 -13.64 0.94
CA GLY A 61 -11.36 -12.95 0.27
C GLY A 61 -12.72 -13.50 0.68
N PHE A 62 -13.74 -13.05 -0.02
CA PHE A 62 -15.06 -13.65 -0.05
C PHE A 62 -15.21 -14.49 -1.30
N LEU A 63 -16.01 -15.55 -1.25
CA LEU A 63 -16.53 -16.16 -2.47
C LEU A 63 -17.70 -15.33 -3.00
N GLU A 64 -17.87 -15.30 -4.33
CA GLU A 64 -19.00 -14.60 -4.94
C GLU A 64 -20.33 -15.22 -4.51
N PRO A 65 -21.42 -14.44 -4.42
CA PRO A 65 -22.74 -14.95 -4.02
C PRO A 65 -23.22 -16.17 -4.81
N SER A 66 -22.85 -16.28 -6.09
CA SER A 66 -23.22 -17.42 -6.95
C SER A 66 -22.49 -18.72 -6.61
N GLU A 67 -21.35 -18.67 -5.93
CA GLU A 67 -20.51 -19.83 -5.58
C GLU A 67 -20.14 -19.89 -4.10
N VAL A 68 -20.80 -19.07 -3.27
CA VAL A 68 -20.49 -18.99 -1.84
C VAL A 68 -20.75 -20.31 -1.13
N GLN A 69 -19.81 -20.66 -0.24
CA GLN A 69 -19.92 -21.75 0.71
C GLN A 69 -19.55 -21.26 2.12
N GLY A 70 -19.67 -22.12 3.12
CA GLY A 70 -19.42 -21.76 4.53
C GLY A 70 -17.96 -21.45 4.82
N GLY A 71 -17.44 -20.30 4.43
CA GLY A 71 -16.04 -19.94 4.68
C GLY A 71 -15.58 -18.76 3.85
N PHE A 72 -14.31 -18.39 4.01
CA PHE A 72 -13.66 -17.33 3.25
C PHE A 72 -12.89 -17.91 2.06
N SER A 73 -12.66 -17.08 1.05
CA SER A 73 -11.82 -17.43 -0.09
C SER A 73 -10.34 -17.45 0.31
N GLY A 74 -9.57 -18.40 -0.22
CA GLY A 74 -8.15 -18.56 0.02
C GLY A 74 -7.77 -19.49 1.17
N PRO A 75 -6.57 -19.34 1.77
CA PRO A 75 -5.72 -18.14 1.74
C PRO A 75 -4.97 -17.92 0.40
N TYR A 76 -4.71 -16.66 0.08
CA TYR A 76 -3.71 -16.24 -0.91
C TYR A 76 -2.35 -16.14 -0.22
N LEU A 77 -1.38 -16.96 -0.62
CA LEU A 77 -0.08 -17.11 0.01
C LEU A 77 0.98 -16.33 -0.76
N LEU A 78 1.46 -15.23 -0.17
CA LEU A 78 2.64 -14.49 -0.66
C LEU A 78 3.95 -15.05 -0.09
N THR A 79 3.86 -16.02 0.82
CA THR A 79 4.98 -16.86 1.22
C THR A 79 5.44 -17.79 0.10
N GLU A 80 4.58 -18.06 -0.89
CA GLU A 80 4.80 -18.99 -1.99
C GLU A 80 4.93 -18.26 -3.31
N GLN A 81 6.01 -18.54 -4.05
CA GLN A 81 6.23 -17.98 -5.40
C GLN A 81 6.01 -16.44 -5.41
N ASN A 82 5.39 -15.92 -6.46
CA ASN A 82 4.94 -14.53 -6.58
C ASN A 82 3.48 -14.32 -6.13
N GLY A 83 3.06 -15.06 -5.09
CA GLY A 83 1.68 -15.08 -4.60
C GLY A 83 0.84 -16.17 -5.24
N VAL A 84 0.16 -17.02 -4.47
CA VAL A 84 -0.73 -18.05 -5.04
C VAL A 84 -1.92 -18.36 -4.14
N TRP A 85 -3.08 -18.64 -4.71
CA TRP A 85 -4.22 -19.16 -3.97
C TRP A 85 -3.97 -20.61 -3.55
N LEU A 86 -4.09 -20.89 -2.26
CA LEU A 86 -3.96 -22.25 -1.71
C LEU A 86 -5.14 -23.14 -2.13
N SER A 87 -6.34 -22.58 -2.06
CA SER A 87 -7.64 -23.21 -2.32
C SER A 87 -8.66 -22.14 -2.69
N SER A 88 -9.78 -22.53 -3.30
CA SER A 88 -10.95 -21.66 -3.43
C SER A 88 -11.49 -21.27 -2.05
N SER A 89 -11.54 -22.23 -1.12
CA SER A 89 -11.75 -22.00 0.31
C SER A 89 -11.05 -23.10 1.11
N PHE A 90 -10.18 -22.71 2.03
CA PHE A 90 -9.39 -23.67 2.80
C PHE A 90 -10.10 -24.16 4.07
N LEU A 91 -11.06 -23.39 4.57
CA LEU A 91 -11.89 -23.73 5.72
C LEU A 91 -13.37 -23.81 5.30
N SER A 92 -13.69 -24.76 4.41
CA SER A 92 -15.06 -24.93 3.89
C SER A 92 -15.92 -25.64 4.93
N LEU A 93 -16.77 -24.92 5.63
CA LEU A 93 -17.67 -25.43 6.67
C LEU A 93 -18.91 -26.08 6.06
N HIS A 94 -19.23 -27.25 6.62
CA HIS A 94 -20.45 -27.99 6.42
C HIS A 94 -21.16 -28.17 7.78
N LEU A 95 -22.46 -27.88 7.83
CA LEU A 95 -23.33 -27.99 8.99
C LEU A 95 -24.39 -29.07 8.74
N ASN A 96 -23.96 -30.32 8.87
CA ASN A 96 -24.78 -31.49 8.63
C ASN A 96 -25.63 -31.88 9.84
N ASP A 97 -26.82 -32.42 9.60
CA ASP A 97 -27.64 -33.08 10.62
C ASP A 97 -27.21 -34.55 10.86
N LYS A 98 -27.95 -35.27 11.70
CA LYS A 98 -27.69 -36.70 11.99
C LYS A 98 -27.80 -37.63 10.77
N ASN A 99 -28.49 -37.20 9.72
CA ASN A 99 -28.70 -37.93 8.48
C ASN A 99 -27.70 -37.51 7.39
N LYS A 100 -26.66 -36.72 7.75
CA LYS A 100 -25.67 -36.15 6.83
C LYS A 100 -26.28 -35.19 5.79
N GLN A 101 -27.40 -34.56 6.11
CA GLN A 101 -27.99 -33.52 5.27
C GLN A 101 -27.50 -32.15 5.71
N GLU A 102 -26.98 -31.37 4.76
CA GLU A 102 -26.55 -29.99 4.96
C GLU A 102 -27.76 -29.12 5.34
N LEU A 103 -27.72 -28.49 6.52
CA LEU A 103 -28.82 -27.64 6.99
C LEU A 103 -28.77 -26.21 6.43
N VAL A 104 -27.66 -25.82 5.80
CA VAL A 104 -27.47 -24.48 5.22
C VAL A 104 -27.15 -24.59 3.74
N ASN A 105 -28.09 -24.19 2.89
CA ASN A 105 -27.76 -23.84 1.51
C ASN A 105 -27.09 -22.46 1.52
N TRP A 106 -25.76 -22.43 1.50
CA TRP A 106 -24.97 -21.20 1.66
C TRP A 106 -25.32 -20.11 0.65
N LYS A 107 -25.65 -20.48 -0.59
CA LYS A 107 -26.02 -19.54 -1.66
C LYS A 107 -27.32 -18.81 -1.34
N THR A 108 -28.37 -19.55 -0.97
CA THR A 108 -29.68 -18.95 -0.66
C THR A 108 -29.76 -18.37 0.74
N ALA A 109 -28.87 -18.79 1.64
CA ALA A 109 -28.79 -18.29 3.00
C ALA A 109 -27.98 -16.99 3.11
N LEU A 110 -27.18 -16.60 2.11
CA LEU A 110 -26.31 -15.42 2.21
C LEU A 110 -27.12 -14.14 2.41
N VAL A 111 -26.78 -13.38 3.46
CA VAL A 111 -27.41 -12.09 3.81
C VAL A 111 -26.47 -10.93 3.48
N THR A 112 -25.23 -10.99 3.99
CA THR A 112 -24.24 -9.91 3.80
C THR A 112 -22.83 -10.46 3.74
N GLN A 113 -21.97 -9.71 3.03
CA GLN A 113 -20.50 -9.84 3.06
C GLN A 113 -19.95 -8.41 3.14
N ASN A 114 -19.22 -8.10 4.22
CA ASN A 114 -18.68 -6.78 4.45
C ASN A 114 -17.19 -6.84 4.76
N SER A 115 -16.39 -6.02 4.09
CA SER A 115 -14.99 -5.77 4.43
C SER A 115 -14.84 -4.45 5.18
N TYR A 116 -13.95 -4.45 6.16
CA TYR A 116 -13.54 -3.29 6.93
C TYR A 116 -12.01 -3.22 6.90
N ASN A 117 -11.43 -2.06 7.23
CA ASN A 117 -9.97 -1.97 7.43
C ASN A 117 -9.45 -2.93 8.51
N SER A 118 -10.33 -3.35 9.43
CA SER A 118 -9.98 -4.20 10.58
C SER A 118 -10.25 -5.69 10.37
N HIS A 119 -11.27 -6.07 9.59
CA HIS A 119 -11.73 -7.46 9.52
C HIS A 119 -12.64 -7.70 8.30
N LEU A 120 -12.87 -8.98 8.00
CA LEU A 120 -13.95 -9.42 7.12
C LEU A 120 -15.10 -9.98 7.94
N GLU A 121 -16.33 -9.74 7.51
CA GLU A 121 -17.52 -10.38 8.08
C GLU A 121 -18.49 -10.86 6.99
N GLN A 122 -19.18 -11.96 7.26
CA GLN A 122 -20.32 -12.40 6.44
C GLN A 122 -21.37 -13.09 7.30
N GLN A 123 -22.62 -13.00 6.84
CA GLN A 123 -23.78 -13.50 7.55
C GLN A 123 -24.62 -14.37 6.61
N PHE A 124 -25.01 -15.54 7.13
CA PHE A 124 -25.91 -16.47 6.48
C PHE A 124 -27.10 -16.75 7.40
N LYS A 125 -28.28 -16.88 6.83
CA LYS A 125 -29.51 -17.06 7.59
C LYS A 125 -30.55 -17.83 6.80
N ASN A 126 -31.11 -18.86 7.42
CA ASN A 126 -32.33 -19.51 6.97
C ASN A 126 -33.33 -19.62 8.14
N GLU A 127 -34.42 -20.35 7.95
CA GLU A 127 -35.47 -20.50 8.97
C GLU A 127 -34.99 -21.15 10.27
N LYS A 128 -34.00 -22.06 10.20
CA LYS A 128 -33.55 -22.87 11.34
C LYS A 128 -32.28 -22.33 12.00
N ILE A 129 -31.37 -21.77 11.20
CA ILE A 129 -30.01 -21.42 11.64
C ILE A 129 -29.62 -20.04 11.10
N GLU A 130 -28.86 -19.32 11.92
CA GLU A 130 -28.08 -18.16 11.50
C GLU A 130 -26.60 -18.41 11.79
N VAL A 131 -25.75 -18.11 10.81
CA VAL A 131 -24.30 -18.25 10.88
C VAL A 131 -23.67 -16.89 10.64
N LYS A 132 -22.87 -16.40 11.58
CA LYS A 132 -22.01 -15.22 11.40
C LYS A 132 -20.55 -15.64 11.40
N GLN A 133 -19.84 -15.31 10.33
CA GLN A 133 -18.41 -15.55 10.20
C GLN A 133 -17.64 -14.23 10.23
N LEU A 134 -16.57 -14.20 11.02
CA LEU A 134 -15.68 -13.04 11.17
C LEU A 134 -14.23 -13.51 11.01
N LEU A 135 -13.41 -12.74 10.30
CA LEU A 135 -11.97 -13.01 10.12
C LEU A 135 -11.15 -11.77 10.48
N VAL A 136 -10.15 -11.94 11.35
CA VAL A 136 -9.26 -10.86 11.81
C VAL A 136 -7.82 -11.38 11.93
N PHE A 137 -6.83 -10.55 11.59
CA PHE A 137 -5.42 -10.86 11.82
C PHE A 137 -5.03 -10.54 13.27
N SER A 138 -4.46 -11.52 13.97
CA SER A 138 -3.93 -11.34 15.32
C SER A 138 -2.46 -10.91 15.33
N SER A 139 -1.73 -11.23 14.26
CA SER A 139 -0.31 -10.91 14.07
C SER A 139 0.02 -10.92 12.57
N GLY A 140 1.24 -10.56 12.19
CA GLY A 140 1.74 -10.75 10.83
C GLY A 140 1.96 -12.22 10.44
N HIS A 141 1.69 -13.17 11.35
CA HIS A 141 1.80 -14.60 11.08
C HIS A 141 0.44 -15.30 11.06
N SER A 142 -0.56 -14.77 11.77
CA SER A 142 -1.79 -15.51 12.09
C SER A 142 -3.06 -14.70 11.83
N ALA A 143 -4.01 -15.34 11.16
CA ALA A 143 -5.40 -14.91 11.06
C ALA A 143 -6.30 -15.86 11.86
N ILE A 144 -7.37 -15.33 12.43
CA ILE A 144 -8.33 -16.07 13.23
C ILE A 144 -9.70 -15.88 12.61
N GLN A 145 -10.41 -16.98 12.38
CA GLN A 145 -11.79 -17.03 11.96
C GLN A 145 -12.67 -17.45 13.13
N LYS A 146 -13.72 -16.68 13.40
CA LYS A 146 -14.80 -17.08 14.31
C LYS A 146 -16.08 -17.33 13.53
N THR A 147 -16.69 -18.49 13.75
CA THR A 147 -18.01 -18.84 13.23
C THR A 147 -18.97 -18.96 14.41
N SER A 148 -19.95 -18.06 14.51
CA SER A 148 -21.05 -18.11 15.48
C SER A 148 -22.28 -18.73 14.83
N ILE A 149 -22.81 -19.81 15.39
CA ILE A 149 -23.97 -20.56 14.88
C ILE A 149 -25.10 -20.43 15.88
N THR A 150 -26.22 -19.84 15.48
CA THR A 150 -27.38 -19.58 16.32
C THR A 150 -28.57 -20.42 15.87
N ASN A 151 -29.17 -21.17 16.78
CA ASN A 151 -30.42 -21.88 16.52
C ASN A 151 -31.60 -20.90 16.56
N ARG A 152 -32.28 -20.73 15.42
CA ARG A 152 -33.44 -19.86 15.25
C ARG A 152 -34.79 -20.60 15.33
N SER A 153 -34.74 -21.93 15.42
CA SER A 153 -35.93 -22.77 15.52
C SER A 153 -36.43 -22.86 16.97
N LYS A 154 -37.64 -23.41 17.12
CA LYS A 154 -38.22 -23.72 18.44
C LYS A 154 -37.76 -25.07 19.01
N GLU A 155 -37.02 -25.85 18.22
CA GLU A 155 -36.57 -27.20 18.58
C GLU A 155 -35.08 -27.22 18.89
N ILE A 156 -34.62 -28.26 19.58
CA ILE A 156 -33.19 -28.51 19.76
C ILE A 156 -32.61 -28.99 18.42
N ILE A 157 -31.53 -28.35 17.97
CA ILE A 157 -30.79 -28.77 16.77
C ILE A 157 -29.49 -29.45 17.20
N THR A 158 -29.17 -30.58 16.59
CA THR A 158 -27.85 -31.22 16.70
C THR A 158 -27.16 -31.19 15.35
N LEU A 159 -25.97 -30.60 15.32
CA LEU A 159 -25.11 -30.43 14.15
C LEU A 159 -23.87 -31.31 14.27
N TYR A 160 -23.36 -31.74 13.11
CA TYR A 160 -22.10 -32.45 12.96
C TYR A 160 -21.20 -31.62 12.05
N PRO A 161 -20.53 -30.58 12.58
CA PRO A 161 -19.78 -29.67 11.74
C PRO A 161 -18.52 -30.34 11.19
N SER A 162 -18.31 -30.23 9.89
CA SER A 162 -17.10 -30.71 9.22
C SER A 162 -16.49 -29.61 8.35
N PHE A 163 -15.20 -29.75 8.08
CA PHE A 163 -14.44 -28.85 7.23
C PHE A 163 -13.70 -29.65 6.18
N ASP A 164 -13.63 -29.15 4.96
CA ASP A 164 -12.75 -29.72 3.94
C ASP A 164 -12.14 -28.67 3.04
N SER A 165 -11.14 -29.11 2.28
CA SER A 165 -10.50 -28.31 1.26
C SER A 165 -9.86 -29.18 0.19
N LYS A 166 -9.73 -28.60 -1.00
CA LYS A 166 -8.91 -29.10 -2.10
C LYS A 166 -7.82 -28.08 -2.41
N LEU A 167 -6.58 -28.53 -2.48
CA LEU A 167 -5.45 -27.70 -2.83
C LEU A 167 -5.38 -27.46 -4.34
N PHE A 168 -4.99 -26.25 -4.73
CA PHE A 168 -4.58 -25.96 -6.11
C PHE A 168 -3.12 -26.31 -6.39
N LEU A 169 -2.33 -26.48 -5.33
CA LEU A 169 -0.89 -26.65 -5.37
C LEU A 169 -0.50 -28.10 -5.10
N ASP A 170 0.40 -28.65 -5.92
CA ASP A 170 0.97 -29.99 -5.78
C ASP A 170 2.30 -30.01 -5.00
N ASN A 171 2.92 -28.84 -4.82
CA ASN A 171 4.19 -28.65 -4.13
C ASN A 171 4.07 -28.56 -2.59
N LEU A 172 2.87 -28.73 -2.06
CA LEU A 172 2.55 -28.65 -0.64
C LEU A 172 2.27 -30.02 -0.05
N LYS A 173 2.88 -30.29 1.11
CA LYS A 173 2.63 -31.49 1.90
C LYS A 173 1.80 -31.15 3.14
N LEU A 174 0.68 -31.84 3.29
CA LEU A 174 -0.17 -31.77 4.47
C LEU A 174 0.15 -32.92 5.43
N SER A 175 0.14 -32.62 6.73
CA SER A 175 0.25 -33.63 7.79
C SER A 175 -0.57 -33.23 9.02
N ASN A 176 -1.08 -34.22 9.76
CA ASN A 176 -1.71 -33.99 11.06
C ASN A 176 -0.64 -34.11 12.17
N GLU A 177 -0.41 -33.03 12.91
CA GLU A 177 0.48 -33.01 14.08
C GLU A 177 -0.33 -32.55 15.30
N SER A 178 -0.54 -33.45 16.27
CA SER A 178 -1.24 -33.13 17.52
C SER A 178 -2.61 -32.45 17.34
N GLN A 179 -3.44 -32.96 16.42
CA GLN A 179 -4.77 -32.40 16.06
C GLN A 179 -4.71 -31.02 15.38
N MET A 180 -3.55 -30.64 14.86
CA MET A 180 -3.37 -29.46 14.01
C MET A 180 -2.98 -29.91 12.59
N LEU A 181 -3.49 -29.20 11.59
CA LEU A 181 -3.06 -29.40 10.22
C LEU A 181 -1.79 -28.57 9.98
N LYS A 182 -0.70 -29.25 9.60
CA LYS A 182 0.56 -28.62 9.20
C LYS A 182 0.70 -28.66 7.68
N ILE A 183 1.18 -27.56 7.12
CA ILE A 183 1.37 -27.32 5.70
C ILE A 183 2.84 -27.01 5.48
N VAL A 184 3.55 -27.82 4.70
CA VAL A 184 4.96 -27.60 4.37
C VAL A 184 5.10 -27.48 2.87
N SER A 185 5.72 -26.40 2.41
CA SER A 185 6.04 -26.20 1.00
C SER A 185 7.46 -26.64 0.67
N THR A 186 7.65 -27.14 -0.54
CA THR A 186 8.97 -27.34 -1.14
C THR A 186 9.53 -26.07 -1.78
N LYS A 187 8.73 -25.00 -1.85
CA LYS A 187 9.04 -23.72 -2.51
C LYS A 187 9.06 -22.52 -1.55
N SER A 188 8.79 -22.75 -0.27
CA SER A 188 8.87 -21.72 0.77
C SER A 188 9.43 -22.29 2.06
N LYS A 189 10.08 -21.44 2.84
CA LYS A 189 10.51 -21.76 4.21
C LYS A 189 9.41 -21.52 5.25
N ALA A 190 8.34 -20.81 4.88
CA ALA A 190 7.22 -20.61 5.79
C ALA A 190 6.52 -21.95 6.06
N ILE A 191 6.18 -22.20 7.32
CA ILE A 191 5.37 -23.37 7.71
C ILE A 191 3.96 -22.89 8.01
N GLY A 192 2.99 -23.54 7.39
CA GLY A 192 1.58 -23.30 7.63
C GLY A 192 1.02 -24.17 8.76
N TYR A 193 0.15 -23.60 9.58
CA TYR A 193 -0.59 -24.32 10.63
C TYR A 193 -2.06 -23.91 10.62
N THR A 194 -2.96 -24.88 10.76
CA THR A 194 -4.39 -24.65 11.00
C THR A 194 -4.81 -25.35 12.28
N GLN A 195 -5.39 -24.60 13.21
CA GLN A 195 -5.73 -25.06 14.56
C GLN A 195 -7.17 -24.71 14.91
N PHE A 196 -7.89 -25.66 15.50
CA PHE A 196 -9.20 -25.44 16.11
C PHE A 196 -8.98 -25.08 17.58
N LEU A 197 -9.24 -23.82 17.94
CA LEU A 197 -8.76 -23.25 19.22
C LEU A 197 -9.69 -23.55 20.41
N ASN A 198 -10.98 -23.74 20.15
CA ASN A 198 -12.00 -23.93 21.19
C ASN A 198 -12.74 -25.27 21.09
N THR A 199 -12.28 -26.17 20.22
CA THR A 199 -12.85 -27.51 20.03
C THR A 199 -11.76 -28.45 19.50
N LYS A 200 -11.94 -29.75 19.69
CA LYS A 200 -11.04 -30.76 19.11
C LYS A 200 -11.51 -31.11 17.70
N ALA A 201 -10.54 -31.35 16.82
CA ALA A 201 -10.78 -31.80 15.47
C ALA A 201 -10.05 -33.12 15.19
N THR A 202 -10.77 -34.05 14.57
CA THR A 202 -10.17 -35.22 13.92
C THR A 202 -9.87 -34.84 12.48
N ILE A 203 -8.59 -34.79 12.12
CA ILE A 203 -8.11 -34.34 10.81
C ILE A 203 -7.59 -35.55 10.02
N GLU A 204 -8.17 -35.79 8.85
CA GLU A 204 -7.77 -36.80 7.88
C GLU A 204 -7.18 -36.12 6.64
N ILE A 205 -5.96 -36.48 6.27
CA ILE A 205 -5.32 -35.98 5.06
C ILE A 205 -5.80 -36.79 3.86
N THR A 206 -6.32 -36.11 2.84
CA THR A 206 -6.72 -36.74 1.58
C THR A 206 -5.62 -36.56 0.54
N LYS A 207 -5.77 -37.23 -0.62
CA LYS A 207 -4.80 -37.12 -1.72
C LYS A 207 -4.52 -35.67 -2.14
N ASN A 208 -5.55 -34.81 -2.13
CA ASN A 208 -5.48 -33.45 -2.67
C ASN A 208 -5.88 -32.38 -1.63
N GLY A 209 -5.88 -32.70 -0.33
CA GLY A 209 -6.39 -31.79 0.69
C GLY A 209 -6.61 -32.47 2.03
N TYR A 210 -7.68 -32.11 2.73
CA TYR A 210 -8.00 -32.70 4.03
C TYR A 210 -9.50 -32.68 4.30
N ASN A 211 -9.93 -33.51 5.25
CA ASN A 211 -11.21 -33.42 5.92
C ASN A 211 -10.95 -33.25 7.42
N ALA A 212 -11.75 -32.43 8.10
CA ALA A 212 -11.73 -32.30 9.54
C ALA A 212 -13.15 -32.42 10.10
N GLN A 213 -13.32 -33.22 11.15
CA GLN A 213 -14.57 -33.35 11.89
C GLN A 213 -14.36 -32.82 13.29
N ILE A 214 -15.19 -31.87 13.72
CA ILE A 214 -15.21 -31.41 15.12
C ILE A 214 -16.32 -32.08 15.92
N GLU A 215 -16.30 -31.86 17.23
CA GLU A 215 -17.34 -32.34 18.14
C GLU A 215 -18.74 -31.86 17.71
N LYS A 216 -19.74 -32.73 17.88
CA LYS A 216 -21.14 -32.38 17.57
C LYS A 216 -21.59 -31.20 18.42
N LEU A 217 -22.39 -30.31 17.84
CA LEU A 217 -22.95 -29.16 18.52
C LEU A 217 -24.44 -29.40 18.75
N THR A 218 -24.88 -29.36 20.00
CA THR A 218 -26.31 -29.34 20.35
C THR A 218 -26.69 -27.94 20.80
N LEU A 219 -27.66 -27.33 20.12
CA LEU A 219 -28.10 -25.97 20.34
C LEU A 219 -29.58 -25.96 20.73
N LYS A 220 -29.89 -25.42 21.91
CA LYS A 220 -31.27 -25.08 22.33
C LYS A 220 -31.82 -23.92 21.50
N PRO A 221 -33.14 -23.68 21.49
CA PRO A 221 -33.72 -22.50 20.86
C PRO A 221 -33.02 -21.21 21.32
N ASN A 222 -32.63 -20.36 20.36
CA ASN A 222 -31.88 -19.11 20.55
C ASN A 222 -30.46 -19.26 21.12
N GLU A 223 -29.94 -20.48 21.30
CA GLU A 223 -28.57 -20.70 21.73
C GLU A 223 -27.60 -20.46 20.58
N THR A 224 -26.46 -19.83 20.90
CA THR A 224 -25.33 -19.67 19.99
C THR A 224 -24.15 -20.52 20.45
N LYS A 225 -23.55 -21.27 19.53
CA LYS A 225 -22.24 -21.93 19.71
C LYS A 225 -21.22 -21.32 18.78
N GLU A 226 -19.96 -21.32 19.17
CA GLU A 226 -18.87 -20.72 18.40
C GLU A 226 -17.82 -21.76 18.03
N ILE A 227 -17.26 -21.65 16.83
CA ILE A 227 -16.07 -22.38 16.39
C ILE A 227 -15.01 -21.33 16.06
N ILE A 228 -13.82 -21.48 16.63
CA ILE A 228 -12.68 -20.57 16.42
C ILE A 228 -11.54 -21.35 15.80
N VAL A 229 -11.07 -20.91 14.64
CA VAL A 229 -9.98 -21.54 13.88
C VAL A 229 -8.91 -20.50 13.58
N SER A 230 -7.64 -20.82 13.82
CA SER A 230 -6.52 -19.99 13.37
C SER A 230 -5.84 -20.60 12.15
N GLN A 231 -5.42 -19.75 11.21
CA GLN A 231 -4.51 -20.10 10.13
C GLN A 231 -3.24 -19.25 10.27
N THR A 232 -2.09 -19.92 10.37
CA THR A 232 -0.79 -19.29 10.57
C THR A 232 0.14 -19.69 9.43
N PHE A 233 0.92 -18.74 8.90
CA PHE A 233 2.06 -18.99 8.01
C PHE A 233 3.28 -18.26 8.57
N ILE A 234 4.23 -19.01 9.11
CA ILE A 234 5.32 -18.46 9.92
C ILE A 234 6.68 -18.85 9.33
N PHE A 235 7.55 -17.84 9.16
CA PHE A 235 8.91 -18.00 8.69
C PHE A 235 9.86 -18.47 9.81
N PRO A 236 10.98 -19.14 9.49
CA PRO A 236 11.88 -19.73 10.49
C PRO A 236 12.57 -18.71 11.40
N GLU A 237 12.63 -17.43 11.01
CA GLU A 237 13.15 -16.35 11.88
C GLU A 237 12.20 -16.04 13.05
N TYR A 238 10.96 -16.53 13.02
CA TYR A 238 9.95 -16.33 14.04
C TYR A 238 9.65 -17.63 14.80
N SER A 239 9.39 -17.51 16.11
CA SER A 239 9.16 -18.67 16.97
C SER A 239 7.72 -19.17 16.88
N TRP A 240 7.52 -20.33 16.24
CA TRP A 240 6.23 -21.04 16.29
C TRP A 240 5.78 -21.34 17.72
N GLN A 241 6.70 -21.69 18.62
CA GLN A 241 6.35 -21.95 20.02
C GLN A 241 5.71 -20.72 20.68
N LYS A 242 6.29 -19.53 20.47
CA LYS A 242 5.75 -18.28 21.00
C LYS A 242 4.40 -17.95 20.38
N GLU A 243 4.28 -18.08 19.05
CA GLU A 243 3.02 -17.80 18.35
C GLU A 243 1.90 -18.76 18.76
N GLY A 244 2.20 -20.06 18.86
CA GLY A 244 1.27 -21.08 19.35
C GLY A 244 0.84 -20.83 20.80
N GLN A 245 1.74 -20.39 21.68
CA GLN A 245 1.39 -20.00 23.06
C GLN A 245 0.46 -18.78 23.11
N ASN A 246 0.65 -17.81 22.21
CA ASN A 246 -0.23 -16.65 22.09
C ASN A 246 -1.62 -17.07 21.59
N LEU A 247 -1.68 -17.92 20.57
CA LEU A 247 -2.93 -18.45 20.01
C LEU A 247 -3.71 -19.28 21.02
N ALA A 248 -3.04 -20.10 21.84
CA ALA A 248 -3.68 -20.88 22.90
C ALA A 248 -4.40 -20.03 23.96
N LYS A 249 -4.01 -18.75 24.11
CA LYS A 249 -4.58 -17.80 25.08
C LYS A 249 -5.51 -16.77 24.41
N VAL A 250 -5.76 -16.89 23.11
CA VAL A 250 -6.41 -15.83 22.35
C VAL A 250 -7.90 -15.74 22.70
N ASN A 251 -8.40 -14.51 22.84
CA ASN A 251 -9.82 -14.22 22.86
C ASN A 251 -10.17 -13.45 21.58
N PHE A 252 -11.00 -14.06 20.73
CA PHE A 252 -11.34 -13.49 19.43
C PHE A 252 -11.94 -12.07 19.55
N ASN A 253 -12.89 -11.87 20.47
CA ASN A 253 -13.57 -10.59 20.60
C ASN A 253 -12.60 -9.50 21.10
N THR A 254 -11.65 -9.85 21.97
CA THR A 254 -10.59 -8.95 22.41
C THR A 254 -9.67 -8.56 21.25
N VAL A 255 -9.25 -9.52 20.41
CA VAL A 255 -8.43 -9.25 19.21
C VAL A 255 -9.19 -8.32 18.25
N LEU A 256 -10.42 -8.69 17.89
CA LEU A 256 -11.25 -7.90 16.98
C LEU A 256 -11.44 -6.46 17.48
N ASN A 257 -11.84 -6.28 18.74
CA ASN A 257 -12.03 -4.95 19.31
C ASN A 257 -10.72 -4.14 19.38
N THR A 258 -9.58 -4.79 19.59
CA THR A 258 -8.27 -4.13 19.58
C THR A 258 -7.93 -3.63 18.19
N VAL A 259 -8.08 -4.48 17.16
CA VAL A 259 -7.82 -4.09 15.77
C VAL A 259 -8.81 -3.03 15.31
N GLN A 260 -10.11 -3.15 15.64
CA GLN A 260 -11.10 -2.12 15.34
C GLN A 260 -10.73 -0.77 15.95
N LYS A 261 -10.32 -0.75 17.23
CA LYS A 261 -9.90 0.48 17.90
C LYS A 261 -8.66 1.09 17.26
N GLU A 262 -7.67 0.27 16.90
CA GLU A 262 -6.47 0.72 16.21
C GLU A 262 -6.80 1.39 14.88
N LYS A 263 -7.58 0.71 14.02
CA LYS A 263 -7.95 1.25 12.70
C LYS A 263 -8.85 2.48 12.81
N GLU A 264 -9.80 2.48 13.74
CA GLU A 264 -10.63 3.65 14.01
C GLU A 264 -9.79 4.86 14.44
N ASN A 265 -8.80 4.65 15.31
CA ASN A 265 -7.89 5.71 15.74
C ASN A 265 -7.04 6.24 14.58
N GLN A 266 -6.48 5.36 13.75
CA GLN A 266 -5.72 5.75 12.55
C GLN A 266 -6.58 6.60 11.61
N LEU A 267 -7.80 6.15 11.30
CA LEU A 267 -8.72 6.88 10.43
C LEU A 267 -9.14 8.22 11.06
N THR A 268 -9.45 8.24 12.36
CA THR A 268 -9.82 9.46 13.08
C THR A 268 -8.70 10.50 13.01
N GLN A 269 -7.45 10.07 13.25
CA GLN A 269 -6.27 10.95 13.17
C GLN A 269 -6.11 11.53 11.77
N LEU A 270 -6.16 10.70 10.73
CA LEU A 270 -6.01 11.16 9.34
C LEU A 270 -7.15 12.09 8.92
N ILE A 271 -8.40 11.75 9.25
CA ILE A 271 -9.58 12.55 8.91
C ILE A 271 -9.53 13.92 9.58
N ALA A 272 -9.02 14.00 10.81
CA ALA A 272 -8.85 15.26 11.54
C ALA A 272 -7.79 16.18 10.92
N HIS A 273 -6.84 15.65 10.15
CA HIS A 273 -5.79 16.41 9.47
C HIS A 273 -6.07 16.62 7.98
N LYS A 274 -7.31 16.39 7.50
CA LYS A 274 -7.67 16.72 6.13
C LYS A 274 -7.59 18.23 5.88
N LYS A 275 -7.11 18.63 4.70
CA LYS A 275 -7.20 20.02 4.24
C LYS A 275 -8.65 20.49 4.31
N GLY A 276 -8.86 21.72 4.79
CA GLY A 276 -10.20 22.30 5.00
C GLY A 276 -11.12 22.37 3.76
N ILE A 277 -10.58 22.19 2.55
CA ILE A 277 -11.36 22.10 1.31
C ILE A 277 -12.09 20.75 1.13
N TYR A 278 -11.63 19.69 1.80
CA TYR A 278 -12.15 18.32 1.67
C TYR A 278 -13.19 17.99 2.73
N LYS A 279 -14.25 18.81 2.86
CA LYS A 279 -15.27 18.68 3.92
C LYS A 279 -16.25 17.53 3.72
N ASP A 280 -16.51 17.15 2.46
CA ASP A 280 -17.48 16.09 2.14
C ASP A 280 -17.05 14.74 2.78
N PRO A 281 -17.98 13.99 3.41
CA PRO A 281 -17.69 12.66 3.94
C PRO A 281 -17.05 11.68 2.94
N ILE A 282 -17.25 11.86 1.63
CA ILE A 282 -16.64 11.03 0.59
C ILE A 282 -15.12 11.02 0.66
N TYR A 283 -14.49 12.13 1.06
CA TYR A 283 -13.02 12.19 1.23
C TYR A 283 -12.54 11.40 2.45
N SER A 284 -13.37 11.31 3.50
CA SER A 284 -13.07 10.45 4.65
C SER A 284 -13.17 8.97 4.27
N ASN A 285 -14.14 8.61 3.42
CA ASN A 285 -14.24 7.26 2.85
C ASN A 285 -13.05 6.94 1.94
N LEU A 286 -12.61 7.92 1.14
CA LEU A 286 -11.41 7.81 0.32
C LEU A 286 -10.19 7.53 1.20
N ILE A 287 -9.97 8.28 2.29
CA ILE A 287 -8.88 7.99 3.25
C ILE A 287 -8.94 6.54 3.73
N ALA A 288 -10.12 6.03 4.10
CA ALA A 288 -10.26 4.64 4.51
C ALA A 288 -9.84 3.65 3.42
N LYS A 289 -10.18 3.91 2.16
CA LYS A 289 -9.72 3.12 1.01
C LYS A 289 -8.20 3.18 0.83
N LEU A 290 -7.62 4.38 0.86
CA LEU A 290 -6.19 4.60 0.65
C LEU A 290 -5.34 3.88 1.70
N VAL A 291 -5.74 3.99 2.98
CA VAL A 291 -5.11 3.27 4.09
C VAL A 291 -5.26 1.76 3.92
N LEU A 292 -6.41 1.28 3.44
CA LEU A 292 -6.64 -0.14 3.19
C LEU A 292 -5.76 -0.67 2.05
N THR A 293 -5.56 0.10 0.98
CA THR A 293 -4.63 -0.23 -0.10
C THR A 293 -3.20 -0.38 0.43
N LEU A 294 -2.70 0.62 1.17
CA LEU A 294 -1.35 0.58 1.76
C LEU A 294 -1.19 -0.57 2.77
N GLN A 295 -2.21 -0.80 3.60
CA GLN A 295 -2.25 -1.90 4.56
C GLN A 295 -2.11 -3.25 3.88
N ASN A 296 -2.91 -3.52 2.84
CA ASN A 296 -2.89 -4.79 2.14
C ASN A 296 -1.54 -5.08 1.46
N ASN A 297 -0.74 -4.04 1.21
CA ASN A 297 0.58 -4.14 0.58
C ASN A 297 1.74 -4.10 1.59
N SER A 298 1.45 -3.88 2.87
CA SER A 298 2.44 -3.85 3.95
C SER A 298 2.87 -5.26 4.36
N ARG A 299 4.16 -5.51 4.52
CA ARG A 299 4.73 -6.81 4.89
C ARG A 299 5.71 -6.68 6.06
N ILE A 300 5.64 -7.63 6.99
CA ILE A 300 6.65 -7.80 8.02
C ILE A 300 7.96 -8.28 7.40
N ALA A 301 9.07 -8.10 8.11
CA ALA A 301 10.36 -8.66 7.73
C ALA A 301 10.25 -10.18 7.46
N ALA A 302 10.98 -10.69 6.48
CA ALA A 302 11.08 -12.10 6.19
C ALA A 302 12.29 -12.35 5.29
N GLU A 303 13.08 -13.38 5.60
CA GLU A 303 14.17 -13.86 4.77
C GLU A 303 15.14 -12.74 4.30
N GLY A 304 15.13 -12.39 3.01
CA GLY A 304 15.98 -11.36 2.40
C GLY A 304 15.67 -9.93 2.83
N LEU A 305 14.45 -9.67 3.33
CA LEU A 305 13.97 -8.38 3.82
C LEU A 305 14.07 -8.34 5.35
N LYS A 306 14.96 -7.50 5.89
CA LYS A 306 15.25 -7.46 7.34
C LYS A 306 14.38 -6.48 8.13
N HIS A 307 13.66 -5.61 7.43
CA HIS A 307 12.72 -4.67 8.00
C HIS A 307 11.37 -4.79 7.30
N GLU A 308 10.33 -4.32 8.00
CA GLU A 308 8.98 -4.19 7.43
C GLU A 308 8.98 -3.17 6.29
N GLY A 309 8.03 -3.31 5.38
CA GLY A 309 7.82 -2.34 4.33
C GLY A 309 6.57 -2.59 3.51
N ILE A 310 6.43 -1.90 2.41
CA ILE A 310 5.27 -1.83 1.53
C ILE A 310 5.79 -1.94 0.11
N PHE A 311 5.26 -2.90 -0.62
CA PHE A 311 5.53 -3.05 -2.04
C PHE A 311 4.50 -2.29 -2.90
N PRO A 312 4.70 -2.15 -4.23
CA PRO A 312 3.78 -1.41 -5.09
C PRO A 312 2.39 -2.03 -5.15
N SER A 313 2.27 -3.35 -5.36
CA SER A 313 1.01 -4.09 -5.27
C SER A 313 1.22 -5.60 -5.27
N TYR A 314 0.50 -6.36 -4.43
CA TYR A 314 0.56 -7.83 -4.49
C TYR A 314 -0.20 -8.42 -5.69
N ASN A 315 -1.03 -7.60 -6.35
CA ASN A 315 -1.89 -8.07 -7.44
C ASN A 315 -1.08 -8.37 -8.71
N TYR A 316 0.03 -7.67 -8.90
CA TYR A 316 0.95 -7.90 -10.00
C TYR A 316 2.14 -8.74 -9.53
N GLU A 317 2.46 -9.79 -10.27
CA GLU A 317 3.41 -10.82 -9.83
C GLU A 317 4.84 -10.29 -9.64
N TRP A 318 5.23 -9.27 -10.42
CA TRP A 318 6.56 -8.66 -10.38
C TRP A 318 6.68 -7.49 -9.39
N PHE A 319 5.65 -7.24 -8.57
CA PHE A 319 5.61 -6.17 -7.58
C PHE A 319 5.79 -6.66 -6.13
N ASN A 320 6.39 -7.84 -5.91
CA ASN A 320 6.56 -8.43 -4.58
C ASN A 320 7.89 -8.10 -3.85
N GLY A 321 8.63 -7.10 -4.33
CA GLY A 321 9.85 -6.55 -3.71
C GLY A 321 9.65 -5.16 -3.08
N PHE A 322 10.70 -4.56 -2.54
CA PHE A 322 10.71 -3.15 -2.15
C PHE A 322 11.59 -2.37 -3.13
N TRP A 323 10.94 -1.50 -3.91
CA TRP A 323 11.59 -0.59 -4.86
C TRP A 323 12.00 0.69 -4.17
N ALA A 324 13.14 1.26 -4.55
CA ALA A 324 13.67 2.47 -3.94
C ALA A 324 12.70 3.64 -4.06
N TRP A 325 12.28 3.97 -5.28
CA TRP A 325 11.43 5.14 -5.48
C TRP A 325 10.11 5.06 -4.71
N ASP A 326 9.44 3.91 -4.83
CA ASP A 326 8.21 3.56 -4.14
C ASP A 326 8.38 3.63 -2.62
N SER A 327 9.47 3.09 -2.08
CA SER A 327 9.77 3.08 -0.65
C SER A 327 9.78 4.48 -0.05
N TRP A 328 10.40 5.45 -0.74
CA TRP A 328 10.46 6.84 -0.29
C TRP A 328 9.06 7.46 -0.24
N LYS A 329 8.28 7.24 -1.29
CA LYS A 329 6.89 7.73 -1.44
C LYS A 329 5.95 7.12 -0.40
N HIS A 330 6.05 5.81 -0.18
CA HIS A 330 5.26 5.09 0.82
C HIS A 330 5.57 5.61 2.23
N ALA A 331 6.85 5.74 2.57
CA ALA A 331 7.28 6.21 3.89
C ALA A 331 6.77 7.62 4.20
N ALA A 332 6.84 8.54 3.23
CA ALA A 332 6.37 9.91 3.37
C ALA A 332 4.85 10.01 3.64
N ALA A 333 4.05 9.10 3.10
CA ALA A 333 2.61 9.06 3.37
C ALA A 333 2.27 8.33 4.67
N VAL A 334 2.88 7.17 4.91
CA VAL A 334 2.53 6.25 6.01
C VAL A 334 2.92 6.78 7.37
N VAL A 335 3.92 7.66 7.46
CA VAL A 335 4.29 8.32 8.73
C VAL A 335 3.10 9.01 9.40
N ASN A 336 2.08 9.45 8.65
CA ASN A 336 0.90 10.12 9.19
C ASN A 336 0.01 9.22 10.07
N TYR A 337 0.19 7.89 10.06
CA TYR A 337 -0.56 6.96 10.90
C TYR A 337 0.24 5.75 11.43
N ASN A 338 1.40 5.45 10.85
CA ASN A 338 2.29 4.38 11.31
C ASN A 338 3.78 4.78 11.13
N PRO A 339 4.31 5.63 12.02
CA PRO A 339 5.69 6.10 11.92
C PRO A 339 6.76 5.00 11.95
N GLU A 340 6.55 3.91 12.69
CA GLU A 340 7.53 2.84 12.78
C GLU A 340 7.61 2.03 11.48
N LEU A 341 6.48 1.76 10.80
CA LEU A 341 6.50 1.18 9.46
C LEU A 341 7.23 2.10 8.46
N ALA A 342 7.00 3.41 8.54
CA ALA A 342 7.70 4.36 7.68
C ALA A 342 9.22 4.36 7.92
N LYS A 343 9.69 4.33 9.18
CA LYS A 343 11.12 4.20 9.52
C LYS A 343 11.69 2.88 9.00
N ASN A 344 10.96 1.77 9.19
CA ASN A 344 11.38 0.44 8.74
C ASN A 344 11.47 0.34 7.21
N GLN A 345 10.56 0.98 6.47
CA GLN A 345 10.61 1.07 5.02
C GLN A 345 11.94 1.68 4.55
N ILE A 346 12.39 2.76 5.19
CA ILE A 346 13.68 3.37 4.87
C ILE A 346 14.81 2.39 5.19
N ARG A 347 14.83 1.82 6.41
CA ARG A 347 15.86 0.85 6.83
C ARG A 347 16.00 -0.31 5.85
N ALA A 348 14.88 -0.85 5.36
CA ALA A 348 14.88 -2.01 4.47
C ALA A 348 15.80 -1.85 3.25
N LEU A 349 15.78 -0.68 2.60
CA LEU A 349 16.66 -0.41 1.45
C LEU A 349 18.09 -0.09 1.87
N PHE A 350 18.25 0.67 2.95
CA PHE A 350 19.58 1.04 3.46
C PHE A 350 20.35 -0.14 4.06
N ASP A 351 19.69 -1.25 4.40
CA ASP A 351 20.34 -2.54 4.72
C ASP A 351 21.22 -3.05 3.56
N ARG A 352 20.95 -2.60 2.33
CA ARG A 352 21.66 -3.00 1.10
C ARG A 352 22.51 -1.88 0.51
N GLN A 353 22.68 -0.75 1.21
CA GLN A 353 23.56 0.32 0.78
C GLN A 353 25.00 -0.20 0.64
N LYS A 354 25.65 0.13 -0.47
CA LYS A 354 27.05 -0.23 -0.74
C LYS A 354 28.02 0.78 -0.11
N PRO A 355 29.30 0.41 0.11
CA PRO A 355 30.30 1.33 0.68
C PRO A 355 30.50 2.63 -0.11
N ASN A 356 30.26 2.63 -1.43
CA ASN A 356 30.33 3.82 -2.27
C ASN A 356 29.07 4.72 -2.18
N GLY A 357 28.06 4.34 -1.40
CA GLY A 357 26.82 5.09 -1.21
C GLY A 357 25.62 4.56 -2.00
N PHE A 358 25.85 3.75 -3.06
CA PHE A 358 24.80 3.21 -3.93
C PHE A 358 23.74 2.41 -3.15
N ILE A 359 22.46 2.63 -3.51
CA ILE A 359 21.30 1.87 -3.01
C ILE A 359 20.69 1.12 -4.20
N PRO A 360 20.41 -0.20 -4.10
CA PRO A 360 19.79 -0.95 -5.19
C PRO A 360 18.38 -0.45 -5.52
N ASP A 361 18.00 -0.63 -6.79
CA ASP A 361 16.66 -0.32 -7.29
C ASP A 361 15.57 -1.10 -6.57
N CYS A 362 15.74 -2.42 -6.43
CA CYS A 362 14.76 -3.29 -5.79
C CYS A 362 15.41 -4.41 -4.99
N ILE A 363 14.78 -4.73 -3.85
CA ILE A 363 15.18 -5.86 -2.99
C ILE A 363 13.99 -6.80 -2.74
N TYR A 364 14.25 -8.09 -2.62
CA TYR A 364 13.21 -9.12 -2.52
C TYR A 364 13.37 -9.96 -1.24
N ARG A 365 12.25 -10.55 -0.83
CA ARG A 365 12.21 -11.58 0.23
C ARG A 365 13.00 -12.82 -0.18
N ASP A 366 12.66 -13.38 -1.33
CA ASP A 366 13.26 -14.60 -1.85
C ASP A 366 14.02 -14.33 -3.15
N THR A 367 15.34 -14.28 -3.04
CA THR A 367 16.23 -13.99 -4.17
C THR A 367 16.40 -15.16 -5.14
N LEU A 368 15.80 -16.32 -4.85
CA LEU A 368 15.73 -17.45 -5.79
C LEU A 368 14.58 -17.29 -6.80
N ILE A 369 13.56 -16.49 -6.44
CA ILE A 369 12.46 -16.14 -7.34
C ILE A 369 12.87 -14.93 -8.18
N GLU A 370 13.24 -13.84 -7.52
CA GLU A 370 13.67 -12.61 -8.17
C GLU A 370 14.94 -12.07 -7.49
N PRO A 371 16.07 -11.91 -8.22
CA PRO A 371 17.27 -11.35 -7.64
C PRO A 371 17.09 -9.87 -7.35
N ASN A 372 17.71 -9.39 -6.27
CA ASN A 372 17.81 -7.96 -6.01
C ASN A 372 18.43 -7.23 -7.22
N ASN A 373 17.83 -6.11 -7.64
CA ASN A 373 18.30 -5.36 -8.80
C ASN A 373 19.35 -4.31 -8.39
N TYR A 374 20.61 -4.55 -8.76
CA TYR A 374 21.74 -3.62 -8.56
C TYR A 374 22.14 -2.88 -9.85
N ARG A 375 21.41 -3.05 -10.96
CA ARG A 375 21.78 -2.51 -12.29
C ARG A 375 21.59 -1.00 -12.39
N ASN A 376 20.77 -0.43 -11.50
CA ASN A 376 20.46 0.98 -11.36
C ASN A 376 19.98 1.24 -9.93
N THR A 377 19.81 2.50 -9.58
CA THR A 377 19.04 2.95 -8.39
C THR A 377 17.68 3.53 -8.82
N LYS A 378 17.15 4.51 -8.07
CA LYS A 378 16.04 5.39 -8.45
C LYS A 378 16.28 6.83 -7.97
N SER A 379 15.54 7.77 -8.54
CA SER A 379 15.54 9.21 -8.20
C SER A 379 15.69 9.51 -6.68
N PRO A 380 16.56 10.45 -6.27
CA PRO A 380 16.98 10.64 -4.88
C PRO A 380 15.94 11.38 -4.04
N LEU A 381 14.93 10.63 -3.58
CA LEU A 381 13.88 11.10 -2.66
C LEU A 381 14.08 10.59 -1.22
N ALA A 382 15.17 9.89 -0.93
CA ALA A 382 15.41 9.29 0.38
C ALA A 382 15.50 10.35 1.49
N ALA A 383 16.21 11.46 1.26
CA ALA A 383 16.33 12.54 2.25
C ALA A 383 14.99 13.24 2.52
N TRP A 384 14.15 13.42 1.49
CA TRP A 384 12.79 13.93 1.65
C TRP A 384 11.96 13.01 2.55
N ALA A 385 11.97 11.70 2.29
CA ALA A 385 11.20 10.75 3.09
C ALA A 385 11.69 10.69 4.54
N VAL A 386 13.01 10.70 4.77
CA VAL A 386 13.59 10.77 6.13
C VAL A 386 13.20 12.07 6.83
N TRP A 387 13.21 13.20 6.12
CA TRP A 387 12.77 14.49 6.68
C TRP A 387 11.28 14.48 7.03
N LYS A 388 10.40 13.99 6.15
CA LYS A 388 8.96 13.84 6.45
C LYS A 388 8.72 12.95 7.67
N ILE A 389 9.50 11.88 7.85
CA ILE A 389 9.46 11.06 9.06
C ILE A 389 9.86 11.86 10.30
N TYR A 390 10.98 12.58 10.22
CA TYR A 390 11.44 13.41 11.32
C TYR A 390 10.45 14.53 11.67
N GLU A 391 9.81 15.17 10.68
CA GLU A 391 8.83 16.22 10.91
C GLU A 391 7.68 15.77 11.82
N LYS A 392 7.19 14.54 11.63
CA LYS A 392 6.10 13.98 12.45
C LYS A 392 6.58 13.34 13.75
N THR A 393 7.77 12.75 13.78
CA THR A 393 8.25 11.97 14.95
C THR A 393 9.15 12.75 15.90
N LYS A 394 9.84 13.78 15.40
CA LYS A 394 10.91 14.51 16.09
C LYS A 394 11.98 13.57 16.70
N ASP A 395 12.26 12.46 16.02
CA ASP A 395 13.22 11.45 16.47
C ASP A 395 14.64 11.78 16.00
N ASP A 396 15.40 12.49 16.85
CA ASP A 396 16.79 12.84 16.59
C ASP A 396 17.70 11.61 16.38
N ASN A 397 17.39 10.47 16.98
CA ASN A 397 18.21 9.25 16.83
C ASN A 397 18.04 8.68 15.43
N PHE A 398 16.83 8.75 14.87
CA PHE A 398 16.59 8.40 13.47
C PHE A 398 17.38 9.30 12.51
N LEU A 399 17.47 10.61 12.78
CA LEU A 399 18.33 11.49 11.97
C LEU A 399 19.82 11.16 12.12
N LYS A 400 20.30 10.87 13.33
CA LYS A 400 21.69 10.45 13.56
C LYS A 400 22.01 9.14 12.82
N GLU A 401 21.05 8.23 12.75
CA GLU A 401 21.17 6.96 12.00
C GLU A 401 21.30 7.21 10.49
N PHE A 402 20.47 8.08 9.93
CA PHE A 402 20.33 8.23 8.47
C PHE A 402 21.17 9.33 7.84
N TYR A 403 21.49 10.41 8.56
CA TYR A 403 22.29 11.51 8.01
C TYR A 403 23.59 11.05 7.31
N PRO A 404 24.47 10.25 7.94
CA PRO A 404 25.70 9.80 7.26
C PRO A 404 25.42 8.88 6.06
N LYS A 405 24.34 8.09 6.10
CA LYS A 405 23.95 7.18 5.01
C LYS A 405 23.43 7.97 3.80
N LEU A 406 22.59 8.97 4.04
CA LEU A 406 22.07 9.87 3.02
C LEU A 406 23.19 10.69 2.40
N LYS A 407 24.10 11.25 3.21
CA LYS A 407 25.29 11.94 2.69
C LYS A 407 26.12 11.05 1.77
N SER A 408 26.32 9.78 2.13
CA SER A 408 27.03 8.81 1.27
C SER A 408 26.29 8.58 -0.05
N TYR A 409 24.97 8.42 0.00
CA TYR A 409 24.15 8.23 -1.20
C TYR A 409 24.12 9.48 -2.10
N HIS A 410 24.05 10.68 -1.51
CA HIS A 410 24.15 11.94 -2.24
C HIS A 410 25.48 12.08 -2.97
N ASN A 411 26.59 11.83 -2.26
CA ASN A 411 27.93 11.91 -2.85
C ASN A 411 28.17 10.86 -3.94
N TRP A 412 27.46 9.73 -3.89
CA TRP A 412 27.52 8.71 -4.94
C TRP A 412 27.05 9.25 -6.29
N TRP A 413 25.99 10.08 -6.32
CA TRP A 413 25.51 10.69 -7.56
C TRP A 413 26.61 11.51 -8.24
N TYR A 414 27.21 12.47 -7.55
CA TYR A 414 28.28 13.30 -8.10
C TYR A 414 29.54 12.54 -8.47
N LYS A 415 29.76 11.35 -7.88
CA LYS A 415 30.94 10.53 -8.17
C LYS A 415 30.72 9.62 -9.37
N ASP A 416 29.59 8.95 -9.44
CA ASP A 416 29.34 7.84 -10.37
C ASP A 416 28.30 8.18 -11.46
N ARG A 417 27.67 9.37 -11.39
CA ARG A 417 26.57 9.86 -12.26
C ARG A 417 26.73 11.33 -12.66
N ASP A 418 27.97 11.80 -12.79
CA ASP A 418 28.29 13.14 -13.31
C ASP A 418 29.42 12.93 -14.33
N HIS A 419 29.06 12.78 -15.60
CA HIS A 419 29.99 12.27 -16.62
C HIS A 419 31.10 13.28 -16.95
N ASP A 420 30.74 14.55 -17.09
CA ASP A 420 31.64 15.64 -17.48
C ASP A 420 32.10 16.50 -16.30
N GLN A 421 31.72 16.13 -15.07
CA GLN A 421 32.19 16.72 -13.81
C GLN A 421 31.81 18.20 -13.70
N ASP A 422 30.63 18.53 -14.23
CA ASP A 422 30.12 19.89 -14.21
C ASP A 422 29.28 20.16 -12.94
N ALA A 423 28.94 19.14 -12.14
CA ALA A 423 28.03 19.18 -10.99
C ALA A 423 26.51 19.20 -11.31
N LEU A 424 26.14 18.82 -12.53
CA LEU A 424 24.83 18.30 -12.90
C LEU A 424 24.96 16.79 -13.09
N CYS A 425 24.06 16.04 -12.48
CA CYS A 425 24.08 14.59 -12.60
C CYS A 425 23.17 14.11 -13.73
N GLU A 426 23.45 12.91 -14.22
CA GLU A 426 22.64 12.20 -15.20
C GLU A 426 22.07 10.91 -14.61
N PHE A 427 20.91 10.47 -15.13
CA PHE A 427 20.48 9.10 -14.88
C PHE A 427 21.42 8.12 -15.59
N GLY A 428 21.51 6.89 -15.09
CA GLY A 428 22.48 5.95 -15.62
C GLY A 428 22.34 4.53 -15.09
N SER A 429 23.38 3.74 -15.30
CA SER A 429 23.38 2.33 -14.88
C SER A 429 24.72 1.92 -14.32
N THR A 430 24.72 0.78 -13.63
CA THR A 430 25.95 0.16 -13.10
C THR A 430 26.50 -0.92 -14.04
N ASP A 431 25.68 -1.41 -14.97
CA ASP A 431 26.02 -2.49 -15.90
C ASP A 431 26.28 -1.99 -17.34
N GLY A 432 26.10 -0.70 -17.60
CA GLY A 432 26.30 -0.09 -18.92
C GLY A 432 25.16 -0.31 -19.89
N THR A 433 24.01 -0.84 -19.44
CA THR A 433 22.83 -0.92 -20.29
C THR A 433 22.03 0.38 -20.25
N LEU A 434 21.58 0.84 -21.42
CA LEU A 434 20.70 2.00 -21.53
C LEU A 434 19.33 1.72 -20.90
N VAL A 435 18.86 0.47 -20.96
CA VAL A 435 17.59 0.05 -20.35
C VAL A 435 17.59 0.32 -18.85
N ALA A 436 18.63 -0.11 -18.12
CA ALA A 436 18.76 0.21 -16.70
C ALA A 436 18.94 1.71 -16.44
N GLY A 437 19.59 2.43 -17.36
CA GLY A 437 19.64 3.90 -17.35
C GLY A 437 18.27 4.55 -17.30
N LYS A 438 17.39 4.13 -18.22
CA LYS A 438 16.00 4.63 -18.27
C LYS A 438 15.20 4.18 -17.07
N TRP A 439 15.43 2.98 -16.54
CA TRP A 439 14.82 2.52 -15.29
C TRP A 439 15.24 3.36 -14.09
N GLU A 440 16.45 3.92 -14.07
CA GLU A 440 16.93 4.75 -12.96
C GLU A 440 16.14 6.05 -12.80
N SER A 441 15.64 6.61 -13.92
CA SER A 441 14.70 7.75 -13.89
C SER A 441 13.32 7.35 -13.36
N GLY A 442 13.01 6.04 -13.45
CA GLY A 442 11.70 5.48 -13.20
C GLY A 442 10.66 5.85 -14.27
N MET A 443 11.08 6.48 -15.36
CA MET A 443 10.25 6.83 -16.52
C MET A 443 10.69 6.05 -17.77
N ASP A 444 10.64 4.73 -17.65
CA ASP A 444 11.29 3.73 -18.52
C ASP A 444 11.18 3.97 -20.03
N ASN A 445 10.00 4.41 -20.48
CA ASN A 445 9.69 4.61 -21.89
C ASN A 445 9.31 6.06 -22.22
N ALA A 446 9.65 7.03 -21.38
CA ALA A 446 9.38 8.43 -21.62
C ALA A 446 10.06 8.93 -22.91
N VAL A 447 9.38 9.84 -23.61
CA VAL A 447 9.80 10.30 -24.95
C VAL A 447 11.16 10.99 -24.92
N ARG A 448 11.45 11.72 -23.83
CA ARG A 448 12.73 12.39 -23.57
C ARG A 448 13.96 11.48 -23.65
N PHE A 449 13.78 10.15 -23.57
CA PHE A 449 14.88 9.20 -23.66
C PHE A 449 14.94 8.42 -24.99
N ASP A 450 14.08 8.71 -25.97
CA ASP A 450 13.98 7.92 -27.21
C ASP A 450 15.30 7.81 -27.98
N ASN A 451 16.05 8.92 -28.04
CA ASN A 451 17.27 9.03 -28.82
C ASN A 451 18.55 9.01 -27.96
N SER A 452 18.39 8.74 -26.67
CA SER A 452 19.49 8.74 -25.70
C SER A 452 20.43 7.55 -25.88
N LYS A 453 21.67 7.72 -25.42
CA LYS A 453 22.74 6.70 -25.42
C LYS A 453 23.35 6.63 -24.03
N ILE A 454 24.13 5.58 -23.82
CA ILE A 454 24.86 5.36 -22.56
C ILE A 454 26.34 5.67 -22.75
N LEU A 455 26.89 6.44 -21.82
CA LEU A 455 28.29 6.85 -21.70
C LEU A 455 28.93 6.16 -20.50
N LYS A 456 30.21 5.87 -20.58
CA LYS A 456 30.96 5.19 -19.51
C LYS A 456 31.68 6.22 -18.64
N ASN A 457 31.40 6.20 -17.33
CA ASN A 457 32.11 7.00 -16.32
C ASN A 457 33.21 6.18 -15.65
N GLY A 458 32.97 4.87 -15.45
CA GLY A 458 33.88 3.96 -14.77
C GLY A 458 33.51 2.49 -14.99
N GLU A 459 34.08 1.58 -14.20
CA GLU A 459 33.83 0.13 -14.36
C GLU A 459 32.36 -0.25 -14.10
N LYS A 460 31.73 0.39 -13.11
CA LYS A 460 30.33 0.15 -12.71
C LYS A 460 29.53 1.45 -12.63
N ALA A 461 29.89 2.41 -13.47
CA ALA A 461 29.34 3.75 -13.46
C ALA A 461 29.18 4.21 -14.92
N PHE A 462 27.94 4.46 -15.29
CA PHE A 462 27.55 4.87 -16.63
C PHE A 462 26.44 5.92 -16.50
N SER A 463 26.41 6.86 -17.43
CA SER A 463 25.43 7.95 -17.50
C SER A 463 24.75 7.96 -18.86
N ILE A 464 23.51 8.39 -18.91
CA ILE A 464 22.85 8.73 -20.17
C ILE A 464 23.51 10.00 -20.73
N ASP A 465 23.60 10.13 -22.06
CA ASP A 465 24.20 11.29 -22.75
C ASP A 465 23.35 12.58 -22.73
N GLN A 466 22.58 12.78 -21.65
CA GLN A 466 21.77 13.97 -21.41
C GLN A 466 21.63 14.23 -19.90
N GLU A 467 21.55 15.50 -19.53
CA GLU A 467 21.32 15.91 -18.15
C GLU A 467 19.84 16.13 -17.92
N SER A 468 19.37 15.66 -16.77
CA SER A 468 17.95 15.57 -16.47
C SER A 468 17.51 16.64 -15.48
N VAL A 469 16.54 17.46 -15.84
CA VAL A 469 16.10 18.58 -14.99
C VAL A 469 15.46 18.09 -13.69
N ASP A 470 14.77 16.96 -13.76
CA ASP A 470 14.14 16.33 -12.60
C ASP A 470 15.16 15.76 -11.62
N LEU A 471 16.15 14.99 -12.10
CA LEU A 471 17.24 14.47 -11.27
C LEU A 471 17.93 15.59 -10.48
N ASN A 472 18.31 16.67 -11.19
CA ASN A 472 19.03 17.77 -10.56
C ASN A 472 18.12 18.58 -9.61
N SER A 473 16.82 18.66 -9.90
CA SER A 473 15.85 19.24 -8.96
C SER A 473 15.69 18.38 -7.69
N TYR A 474 15.70 17.04 -7.80
CA TYR A 474 15.73 16.15 -6.65
C TYR A 474 17.02 16.32 -5.82
N LEU A 475 18.18 16.40 -6.48
CA LEU A 475 19.46 16.62 -5.80
C LEU A 475 19.54 17.99 -5.11
N TYR A 476 18.96 19.03 -5.70
CA TYR A 476 18.80 20.34 -5.05
C TYR A 476 17.94 20.23 -3.77
N ALA A 477 16.78 19.56 -3.87
CA ALA A 477 15.92 19.34 -2.71
C ALA A 477 16.62 18.50 -1.62
N GLU A 478 17.37 17.46 -2.01
CA GLU A 478 18.15 16.62 -1.11
C GLU A 478 19.22 17.40 -0.35
N LYS A 479 19.94 18.32 -1.00
CA LYS A 479 20.87 19.25 -0.30
C LYS A 479 20.12 20.11 0.72
N GLY A 480 18.91 20.56 0.38
CA GLY A 480 18.03 21.29 1.31
C GLY A 480 17.68 20.47 2.56
N TYR A 481 17.24 19.22 2.38
CA TYR A 481 16.92 18.33 3.50
C TYR A 481 18.16 17.95 4.32
N LEU A 482 19.30 17.68 3.67
CA LEU A 482 20.58 17.43 4.35
C LEU A 482 21.04 18.65 5.16
N ASN A 483 20.85 19.87 4.66
CA ASN A 483 21.09 21.09 5.42
C ASN A 483 20.19 21.16 6.67
N GLN A 484 18.88 20.93 6.54
CA GLN A 484 17.95 20.94 7.67
C GLN A 484 18.33 19.89 8.72
N MET A 485 18.69 18.67 8.30
CA MET A 485 19.18 17.63 9.20
C MET A 485 20.50 18.03 9.88
N ALA A 486 21.45 18.61 9.14
CA ALA A 486 22.70 19.09 9.70
C ALA A 486 22.47 20.17 10.77
N GLN A 487 21.52 21.07 10.57
CA GLN A 487 21.14 22.09 11.57
C GLN A 487 20.58 21.46 12.85
N VAL A 488 19.66 20.48 12.73
CA VAL A 488 19.13 19.74 13.89
C VAL A 488 20.25 19.02 14.64
N LEU A 489 21.18 18.39 13.91
CA LEU A 489 22.31 17.66 14.47
C LEU A 489 23.48 18.57 14.91
N LYS A 490 23.36 19.90 14.74
CA LYS A 490 24.38 20.91 15.09
C LYS A 490 25.72 20.69 14.36
N LEU A 491 25.65 20.36 13.08
CA LEU A 491 26.78 20.15 12.18
C LEU A 491 26.99 21.40 11.31
N ASP A 492 27.44 22.50 11.92
CA ASP A 492 27.46 23.83 11.30
C ASP A 492 28.26 23.91 9.99
N GLN A 493 29.43 23.25 9.93
CA GLN A 493 30.26 23.22 8.73
C GLN A 493 29.56 22.50 7.56
N GLU A 494 28.89 21.39 7.86
CA GLU A 494 28.13 20.64 6.85
C GLU A 494 26.91 21.43 6.40
N SER A 495 26.18 22.07 7.33
CA SER A 495 25.05 22.95 7.01
C SER A 495 25.46 24.06 6.03
N LYS A 496 26.59 24.73 6.30
CA LYS A 496 27.13 25.77 5.41
C LYS A 496 27.49 25.20 4.04
N LYS A 497 28.17 24.05 4.00
CA LYS A 497 28.51 23.36 2.75
C LYS A 497 27.27 23.06 1.90
N TRP A 498 26.24 22.47 2.49
CA TRP A 498 25.00 22.14 1.78
C TRP A 498 24.28 23.38 1.24
N GLN A 499 24.29 24.49 1.97
CA GLN A 499 23.72 25.76 1.50
C GLN A 499 24.46 26.29 0.27
N ASP A 500 25.79 26.29 0.31
CA ASP A 500 26.62 26.81 -0.79
C ASP A 500 26.47 25.95 -2.05
N GLU A 501 26.50 24.63 -1.91
CA GLU A 501 26.31 23.68 -3.02
C GLU A 501 24.88 23.70 -3.58
N ALA A 502 23.86 23.90 -2.74
CA ALA A 502 22.48 24.04 -3.19
C ALA A 502 22.29 25.35 -3.96
N PHE A 503 22.90 26.45 -3.51
CA PHE A 503 22.85 27.73 -4.21
C PHE A 503 23.48 27.65 -5.60
N ALA A 504 24.67 27.03 -5.72
CA ALA A 504 25.32 26.84 -7.00
C ALA A 504 24.47 26.00 -7.98
N LEU A 505 23.92 24.88 -7.49
CA LEU A 505 23.06 24.00 -8.30
C LEU A 505 21.76 24.69 -8.72
N LYS A 506 21.15 25.51 -7.84
CA LYS A 506 19.97 26.30 -8.16
C LYS A 506 20.19 27.21 -9.35
N THR A 507 21.31 27.94 -9.37
CA THR A 507 21.66 28.82 -10.49
C THR A 507 21.83 28.06 -11.79
N LYS A 508 22.45 26.86 -11.75
CA LYS A 508 22.56 26.01 -12.94
C LYS A 508 21.19 25.57 -13.45
N ILE A 509 20.35 25.02 -12.58
CA ILE A 509 19.02 24.53 -12.96
C ILE A 509 18.18 25.63 -13.60
N GLN A 510 18.14 26.81 -12.97
CA GLN A 510 17.36 27.95 -13.44
C GLN A 510 17.78 28.46 -14.82
N ASN A 511 19.03 28.24 -15.23
CA ASN A 511 19.58 28.79 -16.47
C ASN A 511 19.71 27.74 -17.58
N GLN A 512 20.27 26.57 -17.28
CA GLN A 512 20.59 25.54 -18.27
C GLN A 512 19.35 24.86 -18.81
N PHE A 513 18.43 24.47 -17.93
CA PHE A 513 17.24 23.71 -18.31
C PHE A 513 16.06 24.59 -18.74
N TRP A 514 16.14 25.92 -18.60
CA TRP A 514 14.99 26.80 -18.84
C TRP A 514 14.92 27.33 -20.28
N ASP A 515 13.83 26.99 -20.97
CA ASP A 515 13.50 27.59 -22.28
C ASP A 515 12.42 28.67 -22.12
N ALA A 516 12.86 29.93 -22.08
CA ALA A 516 11.96 31.08 -21.97
C ALA A 516 10.96 31.20 -23.14
N SER A 517 11.24 30.61 -24.31
CA SER A 517 10.35 30.70 -25.47
C SER A 517 9.09 29.85 -25.34
N THR A 518 9.18 28.74 -24.60
CA THR A 518 8.04 27.85 -24.33
C THR A 518 7.54 27.97 -22.89
N GLY A 519 8.29 28.64 -22.01
CA GLY A 519 7.93 28.79 -20.61
C GLY A 519 8.01 27.48 -19.85
N TRP A 520 9.00 26.64 -20.17
CA TRP A 520 9.12 25.28 -19.64
C TRP A 520 10.58 24.90 -19.37
N PHE A 521 10.76 23.94 -18.47
CA PHE A 521 12.05 23.32 -18.21
C PHE A 521 12.19 22.02 -19.01
N TYR A 522 13.35 21.79 -19.62
CA TYR A 522 13.67 20.58 -20.38
C TYR A 522 15.02 20.02 -19.95
N ASP A 523 15.21 18.74 -20.18
CA ASP A 523 16.53 18.12 -20.22
C ASP A 523 17.43 18.79 -21.28
N THR A 524 18.74 18.68 -21.10
CA THR A 524 19.73 19.23 -22.04
C THR A 524 20.73 18.17 -22.50
N SER A 525 21.37 18.43 -23.65
CA SER A 525 22.63 17.78 -23.99
C SER A 525 23.68 18.05 -22.89
N MET A 526 24.64 17.15 -22.73
CA MET A 526 25.75 17.28 -21.75
C MET A 526 26.42 18.66 -21.76
N ASP A 527 26.60 19.28 -22.93
CA ASP A 527 27.24 20.59 -23.01
C ASP A 527 26.32 21.78 -22.67
N GLY A 528 25.08 21.52 -22.25
CA GLY A 528 24.05 22.51 -21.93
C GLY A 528 23.57 23.35 -23.12
N LYS A 529 23.98 23.05 -24.36
CA LYS A 529 23.71 23.92 -25.53
C LYS A 529 22.40 23.62 -26.25
N SER A 530 21.83 22.44 -26.06
CA SER A 530 20.61 22.02 -26.76
C SER A 530 19.60 21.39 -25.81
N PHE A 531 18.33 21.74 -26.01
CA PHE A 531 17.21 21.17 -25.25
C PHE A 531 16.71 19.88 -25.89
N VAL A 532 16.39 18.89 -25.05
CA VAL A 532 15.54 17.76 -25.41
C VAL A 532 14.08 18.25 -25.34
N LYS A 533 13.57 18.83 -26.43
CA LYS A 533 12.27 19.53 -26.48
C LYS A 533 11.05 18.59 -26.48
N GLU A 534 10.96 17.75 -25.47
CA GLU A 534 9.87 16.79 -25.23
C GLU A 534 9.14 17.26 -23.96
N MET A 535 8.13 18.13 -24.08
CA MET A 535 7.48 18.79 -22.93
C MET A 535 6.75 17.77 -22.03
N GLY A 536 7.45 17.25 -21.02
CA GLY A 536 6.97 16.22 -20.10
C GLY A 536 6.84 16.69 -18.66
N CYS A 537 6.49 15.75 -17.79
CA CYS A 537 6.27 16.01 -16.36
C CYS A 537 7.51 16.47 -15.59
N GLU A 538 8.71 16.14 -16.08
CA GLU A 538 9.96 16.59 -15.47
C GLU A 538 10.06 18.12 -15.37
N GLY A 539 9.45 18.85 -16.30
CA GLY A 539 9.55 20.31 -16.36
C GLY A 539 8.77 21.08 -15.29
N TYR A 540 7.85 20.44 -14.58
CA TYR A 540 7.20 21.06 -13.41
C TYR A 540 7.82 20.65 -12.07
N LEU A 541 8.71 19.64 -12.04
CA LEU A 541 9.38 19.24 -10.80
C LEU A 541 10.18 20.39 -10.13
N PRO A 542 10.79 21.33 -10.86
CA PRO A 542 11.41 22.52 -10.27
C PRO A 542 10.51 23.33 -9.33
N LEU A 543 9.17 23.23 -9.46
CA LEU A 543 8.23 23.83 -8.51
C LEU A 543 8.22 23.09 -7.17
N TRP A 544 8.11 21.76 -7.18
CA TRP A 544 8.14 20.97 -5.95
C TRP A 544 9.44 21.14 -5.18
N ALA A 545 10.55 21.20 -5.92
CA ALA A 545 11.88 21.40 -5.36
C ALA A 545 12.12 22.84 -4.88
N GLU A 546 11.26 23.82 -5.20
CA GLU A 546 11.42 25.25 -4.88
C GLU A 546 12.69 25.89 -5.47
N VAL A 547 13.08 25.41 -6.65
CA VAL A 547 14.25 25.89 -7.39
C VAL A 547 13.88 26.93 -8.45
N ALA A 548 12.67 26.89 -9.02
CA ALA A 548 12.23 27.86 -10.02
C ALA A 548 12.17 29.30 -9.47
N THR A 549 12.44 30.29 -10.31
CA THR A 549 12.13 31.70 -10.00
C THR A 549 10.61 31.94 -10.02
N PRO A 550 10.08 33.02 -9.38
CA PRO A 550 8.67 33.36 -9.48
C PRO A 550 8.17 33.53 -10.92
N GLN A 551 8.99 34.05 -11.82
CA GLN A 551 8.67 34.23 -13.24
C GLN A 551 8.57 32.88 -13.97
N GLN A 552 9.53 31.99 -13.73
CA GLN A 552 9.50 30.63 -14.25
C GLN A 552 8.29 29.86 -13.73
N ALA A 553 8.00 29.98 -12.43
CA ALA A 553 6.87 29.31 -11.82
C ALA A 553 5.52 29.77 -12.38
N LYS A 554 5.38 31.07 -12.66
CA LYS A 554 4.21 31.61 -13.35
C LYS A 554 4.02 30.98 -14.74
N ALA A 555 5.09 30.91 -15.54
CA ALA A 555 5.02 30.35 -16.89
C ALA A 555 4.74 28.83 -16.89
N ILE A 556 5.34 28.08 -15.97
CA ILE A 556 5.04 26.65 -15.79
C ILE A 556 3.57 26.47 -15.42
N LYS A 557 3.05 27.25 -14.48
CA LYS A 557 1.62 27.22 -14.11
C LYS A 557 0.72 27.46 -15.31
N GLU A 558 1.02 28.44 -16.16
CA GLU A 558 0.24 28.72 -17.37
C GLU A 558 0.20 27.51 -18.31
N ASN A 559 1.33 26.82 -18.51
CA ASN A 559 1.39 25.56 -19.24
C ASN A 559 0.65 24.41 -18.54
N MET A 560 0.70 24.30 -17.21
CA MET A 560 -0.02 23.28 -16.44
C MET A 560 -1.54 23.43 -16.54
N LEU A 561 -2.03 24.68 -16.62
CA LEU A 561 -3.46 24.99 -16.69
C LEU A 561 -4.04 25.00 -18.10
N ASN A 562 -3.18 24.96 -19.11
CA ASN A 562 -3.60 24.93 -20.51
C ASN A 562 -4.21 23.55 -20.87
N PRO A 563 -5.47 23.50 -21.35
CA PRO A 563 -6.13 22.25 -21.74
C PRO A 563 -5.48 21.52 -22.92
N ALA A 564 -4.71 22.21 -23.76
CA ALA A 564 -4.01 21.62 -24.90
C ALA A 564 -2.72 20.88 -24.48
N THR A 565 -2.18 21.16 -23.29
CA THR A 565 -0.94 20.55 -22.79
C THR A 565 -1.25 19.64 -21.60
N PHE A 566 -1.44 20.20 -20.41
CA PHE A 566 -1.50 19.41 -19.18
C PHE A 566 -2.85 19.46 -18.45
N ASN A 567 -3.78 20.34 -18.80
CA ASN A 567 -5.09 20.39 -18.15
C ASN A 567 -6.17 19.56 -18.89
N THR A 568 -5.82 18.31 -19.26
CA THR A 568 -6.70 17.32 -19.88
C THR A 568 -7.87 16.90 -18.95
N PHE A 569 -8.74 15.97 -19.36
CA PHE A 569 -9.89 15.55 -18.55
C PHE A 569 -9.49 15.11 -17.14
N ILE A 570 -8.46 14.28 -17.00
CA ILE A 570 -7.65 14.23 -15.78
C ILE A 570 -6.38 15.04 -16.04
N PRO A 571 -6.01 15.97 -15.16
CA PRO A 571 -4.88 16.85 -15.44
C PRO A 571 -3.53 16.16 -15.19
N LEU A 572 -2.47 16.82 -15.65
CA LEU A 572 -1.05 16.53 -15.42
C LEU A 572 -0.57 15.19 -16.03
N PRO A 573 -0.82 14.94 -17.33
CA PRO A 573 -0.22 13.80 -18.02
C PRO A 573 1.30 13.87 -18.00
N THR A 574 1.95 12.70 -18.10
CA THR A 574 3.42 12.63 -18.11
C THR A 574 4.05 13.26 -19.35
N LEU A 575 3.26 13.52 -20.39
CA LEU A 575 3.65 14.20 -21.62
C LEU A 575 2.52 15.15 -22.03
N ALA A 576 2.87 16.36 -22.49
CA ALA A 576 1.89 17.32 -22.97
C ALA A 576 0.96 16.70 -24.04
N ALA A 577 -0.34 16.93 -23.92
CA ALA A 577 -1.37 16.29 -24.74
C ALA A 577 -1.33 16.68 -26.23
N ASN A 578 -0.78 17.84 -26.55
CA ASN A 578 -0.53 18.30 -27.92
C ASN A 578 0.74 17.70 -28.54
N HIS A 579 1.50 16.88 -27.81
CA HIS A 579 2.73 16.28 -28.32
C HIS A 579 2.43 15.19 -29.37
N PRO A 580 3.15 15.13 -30.51
CA PRO A 580 2.88 14.13 -31.55
C PRO A 580 3.01 12.66 -31.11
N LYS A 581 3.80 12.40 -30.05
CA LYS A 581 3.98 11.07 -29.45
C LYS A 581 3.10 10.83 -28.22
N PHE A 582 2.15 11.72 -27.93
CA PHE A 582 1.18 11.54 -26.85
C PHE A 582 0.32 10.32 -27.10
N LYS A 583 0.39 9.36 -26.18
CA LYS A 583 -0.32 8.10 -26.23
C LYS A 583 -1.12 7.94 -24.92
N PRO A 584 -2.38 8.39 -24.88
CA PRO A 584 -3.16 8.45 -23.64
C PRO A 584 -3.48 7.07 -23.06
N GLU A 585 -3.56 6.02 -23.89
CA GLU A 585 -3.79 4.63 -23.45
C GLU A 585 -2.67 3.72 -23.99
N GLY A 586 -2.14 2.83 -23.14
CA GLY A 586 -1.03 1.93 -23.50
C GLY A 586 0.28 2.66 -23.80
N GLY A 587 0.41 3.92 -23.37
CA GLY A 587 1.62 4.74 -23.51
C GLY A 587 2.56 4.68 -22.31
N TYR A 588 2.09 4.21 -21.15
CA TYR A 588 2.84 4.17 -19.89
C TYR A 588 3.37 5.57 -19.47
N TRP A 589 4.60 5.96 -19.77
CA TRP A 589 5.13 7.32 -19.53
C TRP A 589 4.90 8.31 -20.69
N ARG A 590 4.12 7.95 -21.70
CA ARG A 590 3.84 8.82 -22.89
C ARG A 590 2.50 9.53 -22.88
N GLY A 591 1.88 9.70 -21.71
CA GLY A 591 0.58 10.37 -21.63
C GLY A 591 -0.27 10.01 -20.41
N PRO A 592 -0.33 8.75 -19.95
CA PRO A 592 -1.04 8.41 -18.72
C PRO A 592 -0.68 9.29 -17.53
N ILE A 593 -1.62 9.42 -16.60
CA ILE A 593 -1.49 10.21 -15.37
C ILE A 593 -0.88 9.34 -14.28
N TRP A 594 0.28 9.75 -13.77
CA TRP A 594 0.94 9.12 -12.63
C TRP A 594 0.78 10.00 -11.40
N LEU A 595 0.31 9.41 -10.30
CA LEU A 595 -0.13 10.18 -9.13
C LEU A 595 1.00 10.83 -8.36
N ASP A 596 2.19 10.25 -8.39
CA ASP A 596 3.40 10.87 -7.83
C ASP A 596 3.76 12.16 -8.57
N GLN A 597 3.80 12.13 -9.91
CA GLN A 597 4.08 13.30 -10.73
C GLN A 597 3.01 14.38 -10.55
N SER A 598 1.74 13.97 -10.53
CA SER A 598 0.62 14.88 -10.28
C SER A 598 0.71 15.53 -8.89
N TYR A 599 1.09 14.77 -7.86
CA TYR A 599 1.32 15.32 -6.53
C TYR A 599 2.46 16.34 -6.51
N PHE A 600 3.61 16.05 -7.13
CA PHE A 600 4.72 17.01 -7.18
C PHE A 600 4.31 18.31 -7.87
N ALA A 601 3.58 18.22 -8.99
CA ALA A 601 3.02 19.39 -9.66
C ALA A 601 2.08 20.21 -8.75
N ILE A 602 1.10 19.55 -8.13
CA ILE A 602 0.09 20.23 -7.28
C ILE A 602 0.77 20.85 -6.04
N ASN A 603 1.59 20.08 -5.34
CA ASN A 603 2.32 20.55 -4.16
C ASN A 603 3.30 21.68 -4.52
N GLY A 604 3.96 21.59 -5.67
CA GLY A 604 4.80 22.66 -6.19
C GLY A 604 4.03 23.96 -6.43
N LEU A 605 2.82 23.89 -7.00
CA LEU A 605 1.96 25.06 -7.15
C LEU A 605 1.57 25.66 -5.79
N GLU A 606 1.24 24.83 -4.79
CA GLU A 606 0.94 25.29 -3.42
C GLU A 606 2.11 26.04 -2.79
N LYS A 607 3.34 25.51 -2.92
CA LYS A 607 4.57 26.12 -2.41
C LYS A 607 4.88 27.49 -3.02
N TYR A 608 4.47 27.73 -4.26
CA TYR A 608 4.59 29.03 -4.94
C TYR A 608 3.37 29.95 -4.74
N GLY A 609 2.42 29.59 -3.87
CA GLY A 609 1.25 30.41 -3.54
C GLY A 609 0.11 30.32 -4.55
N TYR A 610 0.17 29.41 -5.53
CA TYR A 610 -0.90 29.15 -6.50
C TYR A 610 -1.93 28.14 -5.95
N THR A 611 -2.38 28.37 -4.71
CA THR A 611 -3.23 27.44 -3.96
C THR A 611 -4.57 27.20 -4.65
N ASN A 612 -5.15 28.22 -5.28
CA ASN A 612 -6.43 28.07 -6.00
C ASN A 612 -6.29 27.13 -7.19
N GLU A 613 -5.24 27.32 -7.99
CA GLU A 613 -4.95 26.50 -9.16
C GLU A 613 -4.57 25.07 -8.77
N ALA A 614 -3.76 24.90 -7.71
CA ALA A 614 -3.45 23.60 -7.13
C ALA A 614 -4.72 22.85 -6.70
N ASN A 615 -5.63 23.53 -5.98
CA ASN A 615 -6.90 22.95 -5.53
C ASN A 615 -7.81 22.55 -6.69
N GLN A 616 -7.85 23.33 -7.76
CA GLN A 616 -8.62 23.01 -8.96
C GLN A 616 -8.11 21.74 -9.63
N LEU A 617 -6.78 21.62 -9.80
CA LEU A 617 -6.15 20.44 -10.40
C LEU A 617 -6.32 19.21 -9.51
N ALA A 618 -6.11 19.33 -8.20
CA ALA A 618 -6.31 18.25 -7.23
C ALA A 618 -7.76 17.75 -7.21
N HIS A 619 -8.73 18.66 -7.24
CA HIS A 619 -10.15 18.30 -7.33
C HIS A 619 -10.43 17.53 -8.63
N LYS A 620 -9.97 18.04 -9.77
CA LYS A 620 -10.15 17.38 -11.08
C LYS A 620 -9.50 16.00 -11.11
N LEU A 621 -8.30 15.86 -10.53
CA LEU A 621 -7.57 14.60 -10.42
C LEU A 621 -8.31 13.54 -9.58
N ILE A 622 -8.95 13.93 -8.48
CA ILE A 622 -9.70 13.01 -7.60
C ILE A 622 -11.06 12.63 -8.21
N HIS A 623 -11.78 13.59 -8.78
CA HIS A 623 -13.16 13.38 -9.23
C HIS A 623 -13.29 12.75 -10.61
N ASN A 624 -12.29 12.91 -11.47
CA ASN A 624 -12.34 12.39 -12.84
C ASN A 624 -11.63 11.03 -12.99
N ALA A 625 -10.92 10.56 -11.96
CA ALA A 625 -10.27 9.25 -11.95
C ALA A 625 -11.27 8.13 -11.60
N GLU A 626 -11.47 7.21 -12.55
CA GLU A 626 -12.39 6.08 -12.41
C GLU A 626 -12.11 5.29 -11.13
N GLY A 627 -13.17 4.98 -10.38
CA GLY A 627 -13.08 4.14 -9.19
C GLY A 627 -12.44 4.79 -7.96
N VAL A 628 -11.86 5.99 -8.03
CA VAL A 628 -11.17 6.60 -6.87
C VAL A 628 -12.16 6.86 -5.73
N LEU A 629 -13.29 7.51 -5.99
CA LEU A 629 -14.31 7.83 -4.99
C LEU A 629 -15.35 6.70 -4.77
N GLU A 630 -15.35 5.67 -5.62
CA GLU A 630 -16.38 4.62 -5.64
C GLU A 630 -16.04 3.46 -4.72
N LYS A 631 -16.99 2.98 -3.91
CA LYS A 631 -16.74 1.80 -3.07
C LYS A 631 -16.59 0.54 -3.93
N GLY A 632 -15.67 -0.33 -3.54
CA GLY A 632 -15.43 -1.61 -4.21
C GLY A 632 -14.31 -1.54 -5.26
N GLU A 633 -14.08 -0.35 -5.83
CA GLU A 633 -13.06 -0.14 -6.86
C GLU A 633 -11.69 0.13 -6.27
N ALA A 634 -10.69 -0.54 -6.84
CA ALA A 634 -9.30 -0.45 -6.42
C ALA A 634 -8.60 0.79 -6.97
N ILE A 635 -7.68 1.34 -6.18
CA ILE A 635 -6.73 2.35 -6.65
C ILE A 635 -5.81 1.73 -7.71
N ARG A 636 -5.60 2.45 -8.81
CA ARG A 636 -4.85 1.99 -9.98
C ARG A 636 -3.45 2.61 -10.02
N GLU A 637 -2.56 2.01 -10.81
CA GLU A 637 -1.18 2.49 -10.97
C GLU A 637 -1.12 3.83 -11.70
N ASN A 638 -1.82 3.95 -12.83
CA ASN A 638 -1.98 5.19 -13.58
C ASN A 638 -3.37 5.28 -14.24
N TYR A 639 -3.70 6.45 -14.81
CA TYR A 639 -5.02 6.73 -15.36
C TYR A 639 -4.94 7.33 -16.76
N GLN A 640 -5.93 7.01 -17.59
CA GLN A 640 -6.06 7.51 -18.96
C GLN A 640 -6.50 8.99 -18.92
N PRO A 641 -5.73 9.94 -19.50
CA PRO A 641 -5.90 11.38 -19.28
C PRO A 641 -7.17 12.01 -19.90
N LEU A 642 -7.82 11.33 -20.86
CA LEU A 642 -8.96 11.84 -21.62
C LEU A 642 -10.32 11.29 -21.17
N SER A 643 -10.33 10.14 -20.51
CA SER A 643 -11.53 9.40 -20.09
C SER A 643 -11.54 9.09 -18.59
N GLY A 644 -10.37 9.11 -17.96
CA GLY A 644 -10.18 8.76 -16.57
C GLY A 644 -10.11 7.27 -16.27
N LYS A 645 -10.10 6.42 -17.30
CA LYS A 645 -10.01 4.97 -17.17
C LYS A 645 -8.79 4.54 -16.36
N GLY A 646 -8.99 3.62 -15.42
CA GLY A 646 -7.91 3.03 -14.64
C GLY A 646 -7.03 2.06 -15.43
N LEU A 647 -5.71 2.25 -15.45
CA LEU A 647 -4.76 1.46 -16.25
C LEU A 647 -3.79 0.66 -15.37
N GLU A 648 -3.15 -0.34 -15.99
CA GLU A 648 -2.12 -1.21 -15.40
C GLU A 648 -2.56 -1.92 -14.10
N SER A 649 -1.77 -1.85 -13.03
CA SER A 649 -1.97 -2.65 -11.81
C SER A 649 -3.11 -2.15 -10.90
N TYR A 650 -3.78 -3.09 -10.23
CA TYR A 650 -4.77 -2.82 -9.18
C TYR A 650 -4.10 -2.72 -7.81
N ASN A 651 -4.75 -2.07 -6.85
CA ASN A 651 -4.28 -1.91 -5.47
C ASN A 651 -2.88 -1.27 -5.38
N PHE A 652 -2.68 -0.15 -6.06
CA PHE A 652 -1.34 0.41 -6.20
C PHE A 652 -0.95 1.39 -5.05
N SER A 653 0.17 1.11 -4.40
CA SER A 653 0.61 1.77 -3.15
C SER A 653 1.00 3.22 -3.29
N TRP A 654 1.84 3.64 -4.26
CA TRP A 654 2.17 5.07 -4.32
C TRP A 654 0.96 5.90 -4.71
N SER A 655 -0.01 5.34 -5.45
CA SER A 655 -1.17 6.10 -5.88
C SER A 655 -2.02 6.37 -4.66
N ALA A 656 -2.16 5.35 -3.82
CA ALA A 656 -2.77 5.49 -2.51
C ALA A 656 -2.01 6.50 -1.61
N ALA A 657 -0.67 6.44 -1.59
CA ALA A 657 0.18 7.33 -0.81
C ALA A 657 0.03 8.81 -1.23
N HIS A 658 0.05 9.10 -2.53
CA HIS A 658 -0.02 10.48 -3.04
C HIS A 658 -1.42 11.07 -2.94
N TYR A 659 -2.47 10.28 -3.21
CA TYR A 659 -3.83 10.73 -2.90
C TYR A 659 -3.99 11.03 -1.40
N LEU A 660 -3.39 10.21 -0.52
CA LEU A 660 -3.43 10.47 0.92
C LEU A 660 -2.73 11.79 1.25
N MET A 661 -1.52 12.02 0.74
CA MET A 661 -0.79 13.28 0.97
C MET A 661 -1.51 14.50 0.38
N LEU A 662 -2.18 14.38 -0.78
CA LEU A 662 -2.99 15.46 -1.34
C LEU A 662 -4.14 15.87 -0.41
N LEU A 663 -4.76 14.90 0.28
CA LEU A 663 -5.90 15.13 1.15
C LEU A 663 -5.53 15.73 2.51
N LEU A 664 -4.29 15.56 2.97
CA LEU A 664 -3.84 15.96 4.30
C LEU A 664 -3.17 17.34 4.30
N GLU A 665 -3.26 18.03 5.44
CA GLU A 665 -2.44 19.21 5.73
C GLU A 665 -0.99 18.74 5.99
N GLU A 666 -0.01 19.38 5.32
CA GLU A 666 1.41 19.01 5.48
C GLU A 666 1.99 19.45 6.83
#